data_AF-L0PE06-F1
#
_entry.id   AF-L0PE06-F1
#
_cell.length_a   1.000
_cell.length_b   1.000
_cell.length_c   1.000
_cell.angle_alpha   90.00
_cell.angle_beta   90.00
_cell.angle_gamma   90.00
#
_symmetry.space_group_name_H-M   'P 1'
#
loop_
_entity.id
_entity.type
_entity.pdbx_description
1 polymer ?
#
loop_
_entity_poly.entity_id
_entity_poly.type
_entity_poly.pdbx_seq_one_letter_code
_entity_poly.pdbx_strand_id
1 'polypeptide(L)'
;MEDFLNENTVFPKFHLKRKKRSISLLKSFSIKITNLKSTESFLRCSKSKKQFKMEETIIPRCFSLMKSKENTQKFVALAMLPSILSKAPSRALECWKELDFQWIDRLLKSEEPSDNKTQNISLEYKTLALNILTSFASFPELSQDPNMINRIPSLISILPENNLSFISSVLDLLIVLTESHLGAIKILDYQQAKIIYNCMQMSCDDHEALSEKIINLIKHAFIKSLTYVSGIHHFKLSLIKCVKDIANILEQSKGKKRLIILSFFDDIFSNIKKEFYDVLIKDMKVKKILYNILYTLIKEDQCNTNSTRKITSSLLSSILRLQSVDFILSSASNQEEARTFCVLFTSLASVDIRSILPTIMKKLASKDISDESQRLSTDYEILESMIIYLSNSETIIFQASELLLLQRSFKEAFEESIDFLKDRWENLKKNENSCSKENFSDIFSDLIIVSSVRSLCLWLKEDESLRKYALPIMDIFIYLWKEKNSYNIDYRLWICNGLQGMITTEEGWNNFHDLKFWNIISTDLIKNESEKSDKYFTYIGLSECELLLQAVDKYQKPEENWLNIIKHPKKINKKDNLKAELSIKIIILSLIILKKLGATFLTQHQELLSDHLEISLIWIRFLNSKELDCSWTIPIELKDELLIHLENLRSM
;
A
#
# COMPACT_ATOMS: atom_id res chain seq x y z
N MET A 1 -25.60 -11.59 55.31
CA MET A 1 -24.95 -10.79 56.36
C MET A 1 -24.75 -9.41 55.77
N GLU A 2 -25.34 -8.40 56.40
CA GLU A 2 -24.94 -6.98 56.47
C GLU A 2 -24.47 -6.34 55.15
N ASP A 3 -25.29 -5.55 54.44
CA ASP A 3 -25.77 -4.18 54.76
C ASP A 3 -24.65 -3.14 54.87
N PHE A 4 -24.70 -2.06 54.05
CA PHE A 4 -25.18 -0.73 54.48
C PHE A 4 -25.06 0.32 53.32
N LEU A 5 -26.20 0.98 52.98
CA LEU A 5 -26.37 2.31 52.33
C LEU A 5 -25.89 2.51 50.87
N ASN A 6 -26.35 3.46 50.03
CA ASN A 6 -27.58 4.27 49.80
C ASN A 6 -27.37 4.93 48.39
N GLU A 7 -28.30 5.39 47.55
CA GLU A 7 -29.78 5.42 47.44
C GLU A 7 -30.10 5.50 45.90
N ASN A 8 -31.20 4.96 45.35
CA ASN A 8 -32.58 5.48 45.27
C ASN A 8 -32.71 6.96 44.80
N THR A 9 -33.62 7.41 43.92
CA THR A 9 -34.73 6.82 43.10
C THR A 9 -35.24 7.93 42.12
N VAL A 10 -35.94 7.74 40.99
CA VAL A 10 -36.35 6.57 40.18
C VAL A 10 -36.62 7.03 38.71
N PHE A 11 -36.63 6.13 37.72
CA PHE A 11 -37.31 6.33 36.41
C PHE A 11 -38.68 5.63 36.43
N PRO A 12 -39.74 6.22 35.84
CA PRO A 12 -40.65 5.37 35.07
C PRO A 12 -41.24 6.02 33.79
N LYS A 13 -40.91 5.38 32.66
CA LYS A 13 -41.86 4.76 31.70
C LYS A 13 -43.22 5.43 31.36
N PHE A 14 -43.38 5.63 30.05
CA PHE A 14 -44.48 5.15 29.16
C PHE A 14 -45.58 6.08 28.56
N HIS A 15 -45.77 5.84 27.26
CA HIS A 15 -47.00 5.92 26.41
C HIS A 15 -47.61 7.25 25.90
N LEU A 16 -47.30 7.55 24.63
CA LEU A 16 -48.23 7.58 23.47
C LEU A 16 -49.66 8.18 23.64
N LYS A 17 -49.93 9.33 22.96
CA LYS A 17 -50.87 9.42 21.80
C LYS A 17 -50.96 10.82 21.15
N ARG A 18 -51.46 10.85 19.91
CA ARG A 18 -51.58 12.02 19.00
C ARG A 18 -52.81 12.91 19.28
N LYS A 19 -52.68 14.25 19.22
CA LYS A 19 -53.28 15.16 18.18
C LYS A 19 -53.33 16.65 18.59
N LYS A 20 -52.89 17.51 17.66
CA LYS A 20 -53.27 18.91 17.37
C LYS A 20 -53.92 19.77 18.50
N ARG A 21 -53.17 20.74 19.05
CA ARG A 21 -53.67 22.08 19.49
C ARG A 21 -52.48 23.03 19.77
N SER A 22 -52.06 23.83 18.78
CA SER A 22 -50.99 24.83 18.96
C SER A 22 -50.92 25.88 17.84
N ILE A 23 -51.87 26.83 17.83
CA ILE A 23 -51.80 28.05 16.99
C ILE A 23 -51.90 29.35 17.83
N SER A 24 -52.39 29.30 19.08
CA SER A 24 -52.59 30.48 19.93
C SER A 24 -51.39 30.90 20.80
N LEU A 25 -50.32 30.10 20.91
CA LEU A 25 -49.13 30.42 21.72
C LEU A 25 -47.98 31.08 20.94
N LEU A 26 -48.06 31.17 19.61
CA LEU A 26 -46.96 31.65 18.77
C LEU A 26 -46.83 33.17 18.66
N LYS A 27 -47.83 33.97 19.06
CA LYS A 27 -47.78 35.45 18.95
C LYS A 27 -47.15 36.16 20.15
N SER A 28 -47.20 35.59 21.36
CA SER A 28 -46.59 36.21 22.55
C SER A 28 -45.08 35.99 22.65
N PHE A 29 -44.54 34.94 22.05
CA PHE A 29 -43.09 34.68 22.04
C PHE A 29 -42.31 35.53 21.02
N SER A 30 -42.90 35.91 19.88
CA SER A 30 -42.20 36.73 18.86
C SER A 30 -41.76 38.10 19.37
N ILE A 31 -42.53 38.73 20.27
CA ILE A 31 -42.26 40.12 20.73
C ILE A 31 -41.13 40.16 21.78
N LYS A 32 -40.85 39.08 22.51
CA LYS A 32 -39.67 39.00 23.41
C LYS A 32 -38.38 38.64 22.68
N ILE A 33 -38.45 37.94 21.55
CA ILE A 33 -37.26 37.54 20.78
C ILE A 33 -36.64 38.73 20.03
N THR A 34 -37.44 39.73 19.61
CA THR A 34 -36.90 40.94 18.93
C THR A 34 -36.06 41.82 19.86
N ASN A 35 -36.43 41.97 21.14
CA ASN A 35 -35.68 42.80 22.10
C ASN A 35 -34.44 42.11 22.69
N LEU A 36 -34.38 40.77 22.67
CA LEU A 36 -33.15 40.02 22.96
C LEU A 36 -32.19 40.03 21.77
N LYS A 37 -32.70 39.91 20.53
CA LYS A 37 -31.86 40.02 19.32
C LYS A 37 -31.27 41.42 19.15
N SER A 38 -31.99 42.49 19.50
CA SER A 38 -31.42 43.85 19.44
C SER A 38 -30.30 44.06 20.46
N THR A 39 -30.45 43.56 21.69
CA THR A 39 -29.41 43.67 22.73
C THR A 39 -28.22 42.73 22.50
N GLU A 40 -28.43 41.49 22.05
CA GLU A 40 -27.34 40.61 21.61
C GLU A 40 -26.62 41.13 20.37
N SER A 41 -27.32 41.76 19.41
CA SER A 41 -26.69 42.40 18.26
C SER A 41 -25.90 43.65 18.66
N PHE A 42 -26.35 44.45 19.63
CA PHE A 42 -25.57 45.56 20.19
C PHE A 42 -24.37 45.08 21.02
N LEU A 43 -24.48 43.97 21.75
CA LEU A 43 -23.36 43.37 22.49
C LEU A 43 -22.35 42.68 21.57
N ARG A 44 -22.79 42.00 20.51
CA ARG A 44 -21.90 41.49 19.45
C ARG A 44 -21.28 42.62 18.64
N CYS A 45 -22.03 43.67 18.30
CA CYS A 45 -21.50 44.83 17.55
C CYS A 45 -20.57 45.70 18.40
N SER A 46 -20.78 45.82 19.73
CA SER A 46 -19.85 46.54 20.62
C SER A 46 -18.63 45.72 21.02
N LYS A 47 -18.75 44.38 21.17
CA LYS A 47 -17.58 43.49 21.27
C LYS A 47 -16.78 43.50 19.97
N SER A 48 -17.40 43.29 18.80
CA SER A 48 -16.70 43.34 17.52
C SER A 48 -16.11 44.71 17.22
N LYS A 49 -16.80 45.82 17.52
CA LYS A 49 -16.22 47.18 17.37
C LYS A 49 -15.09 47.49 18.36
N LYS A 50 -15.08 46.92 19.58
CA LYS A 50 -13.93 47.04 20.50
C LYS A 50 -12.76 46.15 20.07
N GLN A 51 -13.04 44.99 19.49
CA GLN A 51 -12.06 44.05 18.96
C GLN A 51 -11.40 44.63 17.68
N PHE A 52 -12.20 45.11 16.72
CA PHE A 52 -11.75 45.89 15.56
C PHE A 52 -10.94 47.14 15.96
N LYS A 53 -11.39 47.94 16.94
CA LYS A 53 -10.63 49.16 17.36
C LYS A 53 -9.28 48.84 18.01
N MET A 54 -9.12 47.68 18.66
CA MET A 54 -7.80 47.23 19.10
C MET A 54 -6.95 46.73 17.91
N GLU A 55 -7.55 45.98 16.98
CA GLU A 55 -6.87 45.48 15.77
C GLU A 55 -6.44 46.61 14.82
N GLU A 56 -7.17 47.73 14.75
CA GLU A 56 -6.82 48.93 13.98
C GLU A 56 -5.69 49.77 14.61
N THR A 57 -5.41 49.63 15.91
CA THR A 57 -4.43 50.48 16.62
C THR A 57 -3.17 49.75 17.07
N ILE A 58 -3.30 48.48 17.46
CA ILE A 58 -2.17 47.65 17.91
C ILE A 58 -1.30 47.21 16.73
N ILE A 59 -1.91 46.89 15.58
CA ILE A 59 -1.18 46.38 14.41
C ILE A 59 -0.31 47.46 13.73
N PRO A 60 -0.80 48.68 13.43
CA PRO A 60 0.07 49.76 12.95
C PRO A 60 1.16 50.13 13.96
N ARG A 61 0.87 50.06 15.26
CA ARG A 61 1.86 50.27 16.32
C ARG A 61 2.93 49.16 16.31
N CYS A 62 2.55 47.90 16.12
CA CYS A 62 3.47 46.78 15.95
C CYS A 62 4.37 46.99 14.72
N PHE A 63 3.81 47.36 13.55
CA PHE A 63 4.59 47.71 12.37
C PHE A 63 5.55 48.89 12.62
N SER A 64 5.13 49.94 13.33
CA SER A 64 6.02 51.07 13.67
C SER A 64 7.17 50.66 14.61
N LEU A 65 6.93 49.72 15.53
CA LEU A 65 7.92 49.22 16.46
C LEU A 65 8.90 48.23 15.77
N MET A 66 8.44 47.43 14.80
CA MET A 66 9.32 46.61 13.95
C MET A 66 10.25 47.47 13.08
N LYS A 67 9.79 48.63 12.61
CA LYS A 67 10.57 49.61 11.84
C LYS A 67 11.46 50.53 12.68
N SER A 68 11.42 50.42 14.01
CA SER A 68 12.24 51.23 14.92
C SER A 68 13.73 50.87 14.83
N LYS A 69 14.59 51.81 15.24
CA LYS A 69 16.06 51.56 15.34
C LYS A 69 16.47 50.93 16.67
N GLU A 70 15.59 50.86 17.67
CA GLU A 70 15.88 50.33 19.00
C GLU A 70 15.59 48.83 19.09
N ASN A 71 16.59 48.04 19.48
CA ASN A 71 16.45 46.59 19.61
C ASN A 71 15.37 46.18 20.64
N THR A 72 15.19 46.96 21.71
CA THR A 72 14.12 46.78 22.72
C THR A 72 12.72 46.96 22.14
N GLN A 73 12.52 47.97 21.28
CA GLN A 73 11.24 48.20 20.61
C GLN A 73 10.93 47.09 19.59
N LYS A 74 11.92 46.63 18.82
CA LYS A 74 11.80 45.45 17.96
C LYS A 74 11.43 44.19 18.76
N PHE A 75 12.10 43.95 19.89
CA PHE A 75 11.84 42.80 20.75
C PHE A 75 10.40 42.76 21.27
N VAL A 76 9.88 43.90 21.76
CA VAL A 76 8.50 44.01 22.23
C VAL A 76 7.49 43.77 21.10
N ALA A 77 7.75 44.28 19.89
CA ALA A 77 6.88 44.02 18.73
C ALA A 77 6.84 42.52 18.36
N LEU A 78 7.99 41.86 18.38
CA LEU A 78 8.15 40.46 18.01
C LEU A 78 7.59 39.50 19.08
N ALA A 79 7.64 39.87 20.36
CA ALA A 79 6.94 39.16 21.44
C ALA A 79 5.40 39.31 21.35
N MET A 80 4.89 40.42 20.82
CA MET A 80 3.44 40.61 20.64
C MET A 80 2.87 39.81 19.45
N LEU A 81 3.67 39.51 18.43
CA LEU A 81 3.22 38.92 17.16
C LEU A 81 2.42 37.61 17.30
N PRO A 82 2.84 36.60 18.08
CA PRO A 82 2.03 35.38 18.29
C PRO A 82 0.63 35.67 18.87
N SER A 83 0.52 36.67 19.77
CA SER A 83 -0.75 37.08 20.38
C SER A 83 -1.65 37.91 19.45
N ILE A 84 -1.08 38.46 18.37
CA ILE A 84 -1.78 39.20 17.32
C ILE A 84 -2.26 38.23 16.24
N LEU A 85 -1.40 37.31 15.79
CA LEU A 85 -1.71 36.30 14.77
C LEU A 85 -2.84 35.36 15.21
N SER A 86 -2.88 34.98 16.49
CA SER A 86 -3.98 34.20 17.07
C SER A 86 -5.34 34.94 17.12
N LYS A 87 -5.35 36.27 17.00
CA LYS A 87 -6.57 37.10 16.99
C LYS A 87 -6.98 37.55 15.58
N ALA A 88 -6.01 37.82 14.71
CA ALA A 88 -6.21 38.35 13.37
C ALA A 88 -5.39 37.55 12.31
N PRO A 89 -5.73 36.27 12.06
CA PRO A 89 -4.97 35.40 11.15
C PRO A 89 -4.96 35.90 9.70
N SER A 90 -5.96 36.66 9.27
CA SER A 90 -6.06 37.22 7.91
C SER A 90 -4.94 38.21 7.55
N ARG A 91 -4.19 38.74 8.52
CA ARG A 91 -3.07 39.66 8.31
C ARG A 91 -1.69 39.00 8.39
N ALA A 92 -1.60 37.67 8.46
CA ALA A 92 -0.31 36.97 8.57
C ALA A 92 0.66 37.33 7.42
N LEU A 93 0.14 37.42 6.18
CA LEU A 93 0.90 37.83 4.99
C LEU A 93 1.46 39.26 5.06
N GLU A 94 0.73 40.20 5.68
CA GLU A 94 1.17 41.58 5.87
C GLU A 94 2.28 41.64 6.93
N CYS A 95 2.07 40.94 8.05
CA CYS A 95 3.06 40.80 9.11
C CYS A 95 4.35 40.15 8.62
N TRP A 96 4.27 39.08 7.81
CA TRP A 96 5.43 38.33 7.30
C TRP A 96 6.34 39.19 6.41
N LYS A 97 5.77 40.04 5.55
CA LYS A 97 6.52 40.94 4.64
C LYS A 97 7.32 42.03 5.34
N GLU A 98 6.92 42.40 6.55
CA GLU A 98 7.51 43.49 7.33
C GLU A 98 8.49 42.99 8.42
N LEU A 99 8.77 41.68 8.45
CA LEU A 99 9.73 41.09 9.39
C LEU A 99 11.18 41.41 9.02
N ASP A 100 11.94 41.87 10.02
CA ASP A 100 13.41 41.92 9.93
C ASP A 100 13.99 40.51 10.07
N PHE A 101 14.07 39.84 8.93
CA PHE A 101 14.57 38.47 8.81
C PHE A 101 16.01 38.29 9.31
N GLN A 102 16.88 39.30 9.22
CA GLN A 102 18.24 39.21 9.78
C GLN A 102 18.23 39.23 11.31
N TRP A 103 17.22 39.84 11.92
CA TRP A 103 17.08 39.90 13.38
C TRP A 103 16.63 38.55 13.96
N ILE A 104 15.75 37.81 13.26
CA ILE A 104 15.40 36.42 13.61
C ILE A 104 16.66 35.53 13.57
N ASP A 105 17.48 35.66 12.52
CA ASP A 105 18.69 34.86 12.36
C ASP A 105 19.73 35.17 13.46
N ARG A 106 19.73 36.39 14.02
CA ARG A 106 20.55 36.76 15.18
C ARG A 106 20.03 36.18 16.50
N LEU A 107 18.70 36.12 16.70
CA LEU A 107 18.12 35.46 17.88
C LEU A 107 18.44 33.95 17.88
N LEU A 108 18.31 33.28 16.72
CA LEU A 108 18.63 31.85 16.60
C LEU A 108 20.12 31.57 16.87
N LYS A 109 21.00 32.52 16.57
CA LYS A 109 22.47 32.41 16.76
C LYS A 109 22.98 33.02 18.07
N SER A 110 22.13 33.32 19.05
CA SER A 110 22.62 33.84 20.34
C SER A 110 23.33 32.72 21.12
N GLU A 111 24.66 32.77 21.16
CA GLU A 111 25.50 31.82 21.90
C GLU A 111 25.30 31.95 23.43
N GLU A 112 25.51 30.86 24.15
CA GLU A 112 25.49 30.82 25.61
C GLU A 112 26.82 31.35 26.17
N PRO A 113 26.82 32.41 26.99
CA PRO A 113 27.99 32.78 27.79
C PRO A 113 28.19 31.76 28.91
N SER A 114 29.42 31.65 29.42
CA SER A 114 29.81 30.71 30.50
C SER A 114 29.16 30.93 31.87
N ASP A 115 28.23 31.89 32.01
CA ASP A 115 27.59 32.27 33.25
C ASP A 115 26.12 31.78 33.31
N ASN A 116 25.77 31.04 34.36
CA ASN A 116 24.43 30.44 34.54
C ASN A 116 23.26 31.46 34.55
N LYS A 117 23.52 32.76 34.72
CA LYS A 117 22.48 33.82 34.68
C LYS A 117 22.13 34.26 33.26
N THR A 118 23.06 34.18 32.31
CA THR A 118 22.86 34.58 30.91
C THR A 118 22.43 33.40 30.02
N GLN A 119 22.67 32.15 30.43
CA GLN A 119 22.15 30.95 29.77
C GLN A 119 20.61 30.96 29.59
N ASN A 120 19.86 31.41 30.62
CA ASN A 120 18.40 31.56 30.51
C ASN A 120 18.00 32.60 29.45
N ILE A 121 18.79 33.67 29.30
CA ILE A 121 18.48 34.79 28.38
C ILE A 121 18.69 34.36 26.92
N SER A 122 19.74 33.59 26.62
CA SER A 122 19.93 33.00 25.28
C SER A 122 18.83 32.01 24.91
N LEU A 123 18.35 31.22 25.87
CA LEU A 123 17.21 30.31 25.66
C LEU A 123 15.88 31.08 25.45
N GLU A 124 15.65 32.17 26.20
CA GLU A 124 14.49 33.07 26.01
C GLU A 124 14.49 33.72 24.61
N TYR A 125 15.66 34.09 24.08
CA TYR A 125 15.79 34.63 22.72
C TYR A 125 15.52 33.57 21.64
N LYS A 126 16.06 32.35 21.79
CA LYS A 126 15.81 31.24 20.88
C LYS A 126 14.35 30.76 20.91
N THR A 127 13.74 30.67 22.09
CA THR A 127 12.32 30.31 22.24
C THR A 127 11.39 31.38 21.69
N LEU A 128 11.71 32.69 21.83
CA LEU A 128 10.97 33.76 21.15
C LEU A 128 11.02 33.61 19.63
N ALA A 129 12.21 33.42 19.06
CA ALA A 129 12.38 33.20 17.61
C ALA A 129 11.59 31.98 17.12
N LEU A 130 11.65 30.87 17.85
CA LEU A 130 10.89 29.65 17.56
C LEU A 130 9.37 29.92 17.58
N ASN A 131 8.85 30.55 18.63
CA ASN A 131 7.43 30.84 18.78
C ASN A 131 6.88 31.73 17.63
N ILE A 132 7.68 32.68 17.16
CA ILE A 132 7.35 33.52 16.00
C ILE A 132 7.28 32.64 14.74
N LEU A 133 8.31 31.84 14.46
CA LEU A 133 8.35 30.96 13.29
C LEU A 133 7.20 29.94 13.28
N THR A 134 6.91 29.30 14.41
CA THR A 134 5.78 28.36 14.58
C THR A 134 4.42 29.04 14.36
N SER A 135 4.26 30.29 14.82
CA SER A 135 3.04 31.07 14.58
C SER A 135 2.79 31.33 13.09
N PHE A 136 3.85 31.53 12.30
CA PHE A 136 3.75 31.72 10.85
C PHE A 136 3.73 30.41 10.05
N ALA A 137 4.43 29.35 10.49
CA ALA A 137 4.42 28.04 9.85
C ALA A 137 3.03 27.36 9.87
N SER A 138 2.15 27.80 10.77
CA SER A 138 0.73 27.40 10.81
C SER A 138 -0.06 27.81 9.56
N PHE A 139 0.48 28.68 8.70
CA PHE A 139 -0.12 29.09 7.43
C PHE A 139 0.59 28.39 6.25
N PRO A 140 -0.10 27.56 5.44
CA PRO A 140 0.52 26.76 4.37
C PRO A 140 1.29 27.57 3.32
N GLU A 141 0.85 28.80 3.05
CA GLU A 141 1.50 29.72 2.11
C GLU A 141 2.85 30.23 2.64
N LEU A 142 3.00 30.36 3.97
CA LEU A 142 4.19 30.91 4.63
C LEU A 142 5.18 29.82 5.04
N SER A 143 4.73 28.59 5.33
CA SER A 143 5.63 27.46 5.57
C SER A 143 6.44 27.06 4.33
N GLN A 144 5.94 27.38 3.13
CA GLN A 144 6.63 27.18 1.85
C GLN A 144 7.49 28.37 1.41
N ASP A 145 7.47 29.50 2.14
CA ASP A 145 8.20 30.70 1.75
C ASP A 145 9.74 30.50 1.83
N PRO A 146 10.52 30.99 0.85
CA PRO A 146 11.98 30.85 0.86
C PRO A 146 12.66 31.38 2.12
N ASN A 147 12.13 32.42 2.77
CA ASN A 147 12.68 32.96 4.01
C ASN A 147 12.45 32.01 5.20
N MET A 148 11.38 31.21 5.18
CA MET A 148 11.17 30.14 6.16
C MET A 148 12.14 28.98 5.89
N ILE A 149 12.16 28.49 4.65
CA ILE A 149 12.98 27.32 4.23
C ILE A 149 14.48 27.59 4.41
N ASN A 150 14.94 28.82 4.22
CA ASN A 150 16.36 29.16 4.40
C ASN A 150 16.85 29.10 5.85
N ARG A 151 15.96 29.00 6.85
CA ARG A 151 16.30 28.89 8.28
C ARG A 151 16.41 27.48 8.80
N ILE A 152 15.96 26.48 8.04
CA ILE A 152 16.04 25.06 8.41
C ILE A 152 17.45 24.66 8.91
N PRO A 153 18.57 25.05 8.25
CA PRO A 153 19.91 24.70 8.76
C PRO A 153 20.21 25.31 10.13
N SER A 154 19.73 26.53 10.42
CA SER A 154 19.92 27.20 11.71
C SER A 154 19.05 26.59 12.81
N LEU A 155 17.82 26.20 12.50
CA LEU A 155 16.96 25.45 13.42
C LEU A 155 17.55 24.07 13.76
N ILE A 156 18.15 23.40 12.78
CA ILE A 156 18.79 22.09 12.99
C ILE A 156 20.09 22.23 13.81
N SER A 157 20.88 23.30 13.64
CA SER A 157 22.08 23.53 14.46
C SER A 157 21.82 23.76 15.95
N ILE A 158 20.57 24.02 16.33
CA ILE A 158 20.10 24.28 17.70
C ILE A 158 19.66 22.98 18.41
N LEU A 159 19.40 21.89 17.66
CA LEU A 159 18.98 20.59 18.22
C LEU A 159 19.96 19.92 19.24
N PRO A 160 21.28 20.20 19.27
CA PRO A 160 22.18 19.65 20.29
C PRO A 160 22.03 20.25 21.71
N GLU A 161 21.13 21.20 21.93
CA GLU A 161 20.96 21.89 23.22
C GLU A 161 20.32 21.01 24.30
N ASN A 162 20.70 21.21 25.57
CA ASN A 162 20.32 20.33 26.68
C ASN A 162 18.82 20.41 27.12
N ASN A 163 17.97 21.15 26.42
CA ASN A 163 16.57 21.36 26.81
C ASN A 163 15.57 20.58 25.93
N LEU A 164 15.11 19.44 26.47
CA LEU A 164 14.16 18.53 25.81
C LEU A 164 12.84 19.19 25.37
N SER A 165 12.28 20.11 26.16
CA SER A 165 11.00 20.75 25.81
C SER A 165 11.16 21.71 24.63
N PHE A 166 12.31 22.39 24.58
CA PHE A 166 12.68 23.26 23.47
C PHE A 166 13.00 22.45 22.20
N ILE A 167 13.81 21.39 22.28
CA ILE A 167 14.07 20.47 21.15
C ILE A 167 12.74 19.92 20.60
N SER A 168 11.84 19.48 21.47
CA SER A 168 10.51 18.97 21.08
C SER A 168 9.72 19.99 20.26
N SER A 169 9.74 21.27 20.65
CA SER A 169 9.11 22.35 19.88
C SER A 169 9.83 22.70 18.57
N VAL A 170 11.17 22.57 18.50
CA VAL A 170 11.93 22.71 17.24
C VAL A 170 11.59 21.57 16.27
N LEU A 171 11.49 20.33 16.76
CA LEU A 171 11.07 19.17 15.96
C LEU A 171 9.65 19.35 15.43
N ASP A 172 8.70 19.84 16.23
CA ASP A 172 7.33 20.10 15.79
C ASP A 172 7.28 21.13 14.65
N LEU A 173 8.06 22.22 14.74
CA LEU A 173 8.21 23.17 13.64
C LEU A 173 8.81 22.50 12.40
N LEU A 174 9.90 21.74 12.56
CA LEU A 174 10.54 21.04 11.43
C LEU A 174 9.58 20.05 10.74
N ILE A 175 8.72 19.36 11.49
CA ILE A 175 7.69 18.47 10.94
C ILE A 175 6.72 19.26 10.06
N VAL A 176 6.22 20.41 10.52
CA VAL A 176 5.35 21.29 9.70
C VAL A 176 6.06 21.75 8.43
N LEU A 177 7.37 22.03 8.47
CA LEU A 177 8.15 22.42 7.30
C LEU A 177 8.37 21.27 6.28
N THR A 178 8.18 20.00 6.66
CA THR A 178 8.22 18.87 5.70
C THR A 178 7.04 18.83 4.72
N GLU A 179 5.94 19.53 5.02
CA GLU A 179 4.82 19.66 4.07
C GLU A 179 5.23 20.37 2.78
N SER A 180 6.28 21.20 2.83
CA SER A 180 6.97 21.74 1.66
C SER A 180 7.97 20.72 1.10
N HIS A 181 7.86 20.40 -0.19
CA HIS A 181 8.85 19.56 -0.89
C HIS A 181 10.29 20.13 -0.80
N LEU A 182 10.43 21.46 -0.92
CA LEU A 182 11.72 22.15 -0.73
C LEU A 182 12.21 22.11 0.73
N GLY A 183 11.28 22.16 1.70
CA GLY A 183 11.60 22.01 3.11
C GLY A 183 12.12 20.61 3.43
N ALA A 184 11.40 19.57 2.99
CA ALA A 184 11.80 18.17 3.12
C ALA A 184 13.18 17.87 2.49
N ILE A 185 13.42 18.36 1.27
CA ILE A 185 14.74 18.22 0.59
C ILE A 185 15.86 18.87 1.40
N LYS A 186 15.61 20.03 2.02
CA LYS A 186 16.61 20.77 2.78
C LYS A 186 16.93 20.12 4.13
N ILE A 187 15.92 19.59 4.83
CA ILE A 187 16.08 18.80 6.06
C ILE A 187 16.93 17.54 5.80
N LEU A 188 16.71 16.89 4.65
CA LEU A 188 17.41 15.68 4.22
C LEU A 188 18.75 15.93 3.51
N ASP A 189 19.23 17.17 3.48
CA ASP A 189 20.61 17.44 3.08
C ASP A 189 21.57 16.82 4.11
N TYR A 190 22.67 16.22 3.63
CA TYR A 190 23.46 15.28 4.43
C TYR A 190 24.06 15.91 5.70
N GLN A 191 24.46 17.18 5.63
CA GLN A 191 25.00 17.90 6.79
C GLN A 191 23.94 18.12 7.88
N GLN A 192 22.69 18.38 7.47
CA GLN A 192 21.57 18.65 8.36
C GLN A 192 21.03 17.35 8.95
N ALA A 193 20.80 16.33 8.12
CA ALA A 193 20.38 15.00 8.56
C ALA A 193 21.36 14.38 9.58
N LYS A 194 22.68 14.56 9.40
CA LYS A 194 23.69 14.07 10.34
C LYS A 194 23.57 14.68 11.75
N ILE A 195 23.20 15.95 11.87
CA ILE A 195 22.97 16.57 13.19
C ILE A 195 21.75 15.92 13.87
N ILE A 196 20.68 15.67 13.11
CA ILE A 196 19.47 15.00 13.60
C ILE A 196 19.80 13.57 14.09
N TYR A 197 20.63 12.81 13.36
CA TYR A 197 21.09 11.48 13.77
C TYR A 197 21.91 11.50 15.05
N ASN A 198 22.80 12.49 15.20
CA ASN A 198 23.59 12.64 16.43
C ASN A 198 22.68 12.92 17.64
N CYS A 199 21.65 13.78 17.51
CA CYS A 199 20.68 14.01 18.58
C CYS A 199 19.94 12.72 19.00
N MET A 200 19.65 11.82 18.05
CA MET A 200 19.05 10.51 18.30
C MET A 200 20.01 9.50 18.97
N GLN A 201 21.32 9.64 18.76
CA GLN A 201 22.34 8.86 19.48
C GLN A 201 22.57 9.39 20.91
N MET A 202 22.54 10.71 21.09
CA MET A 202 22.74 11.38 22.38
C MET A 202 21.56 11.24 23.35
N SER A 203 20.34 10.97 22.86
CA SER A 203 19.19 10.71 23.72
C SER A 203 19.32 9.34 24.42
N CYS A 204 19.45 9.35 25.75
CA CYS A 204 19.33 8.16 26.61
C CYS A 204 18.02 7.39 26.34
N ASP A 205 18.01 6.09 26.67
CA ASP A 205 16.86 5.21 26.42
C ASP A 205 15.57 5.67 27.13
N ASP A 206 15.67 6.49 28.18
CA ASP A 206 14.55 7.11 28.90
C ASP A 206 13.80 8.21 28.11
N HIS A 207 14.25 8.56 26.89
CA HIS A 207 13.67 9.63 26.06
C HIS A 207 13.00 9.12 24.78
N GLU A 208 12.27 8.01 24.90
CA GLU A 208 11.55 7.33 23.79
C GLU A 208 10.78 8.32 22.87
N ALA A 209 9.98 9.22 23.45
CA ALA A 209 9.15 10.18 22.70
C ALA A 209 9.94 11.16 21.83
N LEU A 210 11.19 11.48 22.18
CA LEU A 210 12.06 12.32 21.36
C LEU A 210 12.58 11.55 20.14
N SER A 211 12.95 10.28 20.34
CA SER A 211 13.36 9.39 19.23
C SER A 211 12.21 9.14 18.26
N GLU A 212 10.98 9.02 18.76
CA GLU A 212 9.77 8.90 17.94
C GLU A 212 9.52 10.15 17.09
N LYS A 213 9.58 11.35 17.67
CA LYS A 213 9.46 12.61 16.91
C LYS A 213 10.55 12.76 15.85
N ILE A 214 11.80 12.42 16.16
CA ILE A 214 12.92 12.47 15.19
C ILE A 214 12.66 11.51 14.02
N ILE A 215 12.27 10.26 14.30
CA ILE A 215 12.00 9.29 13.25
C ILE A 215 10.77 9.70 12.41
N ASN A 216 9.72 10.22 13.04
CA ASN A 216 8.55 10.76 12.33
C ASN A 216 8.91 11.95 11.43
N LEU A 217 9.78 12.88 11.87
CA LEU A 217 10.30 13.97 11.05
C LEU A 217 11.02 13.44 9.79
N ILE A 218 11.93 12.48 9.97
CA ILE A 218 12.71 11.91 8.86
C ILE A 218 11.79 11.09 7.93
N LYS A 219 10.84 10.32 8.46
CA LYS A 219 9.79 9.61 7.70
C LYS A 219 9.02 10.57 6.80
N HIS A 220 8.47 11.65 7.36
CA HIS A 220 7.67 12.62 6.65
C HIS A 220 8.48 13.31 5.54
N ALA A 221 9.69 13.77 5.87
CA ALA A 221 10.59 14.35 4.89
C ALA A 221 10.92 13.37 3.75
N PHE A 222 11.19 12.10 4.07
CA PHE A 222 11.57 11.09 3.09
C PHE A 222 10.41 10.81 2.12
N ILE A 223 9.22 10.51 2.64
CA ILE A 223 8.02 10.22 1.83
C ILE A 223 7.64 11.43 0.96
N LYS A 224 7.63 12.65 1.50
CA LYS A 224 7.35 13.86 0.72
C LYS A 224 8.40 14.05 -0.38
N SER A 225 9.68 13.83 -0.08
CA SER A 225 10.74 13.96 -1.07
C SER A 225 10.67 12.92 -2.19
N LEU A 226 10.26 11.67 -1.89
CA LEU A 226 10.08 10.59 -2.89
C LEU A 226 9.13 10.97 -4.03
N THR A 227 8.13 11.81 -3.76
CA THR A 227 7.17 12.27 -4.78
C THR A 227 7.82 13.15 -5.88
N TYR A 228 8.98 13.76 -5.59
CA TYR A 228 9.63 14.78 -6.42
C TYR A 228 11.01 14.36 -6.99
N VAL A 229 11.37 13.07 -6.89
CA VAL A 229 12.75 12.56 -7.15
C VAL A 229 13.23 12.66 -8.60
N SER A 230 12.39 13.05 -9.56
CA SER A 230 12.71 13.04 -11.00
C SER A 230 13.85 13.97 -11.46
N GLY A 231 14.40 14.84 -10.60
CA GLY A 231 15.33 15.90 -11.02
C GLY A 231 16.77 15.90 -10.47
N ILE A 232 17.09 15.29 -9.31
CA ILE A 232 18.30 15.68 -8.55
C ILE A 232 19.19 14.49 -8.12
N HIS A 233 20.26 14.24 -8.89
CA HIS A 233 21.30 13.25 -8.56
C HIS A 233 21.99 13.49 -7.21
N HIS A 234 22.26 14.74 -6.84
CA HIS A 234 22.91 15.07 -5.55
C HIS A 234 22.04 14.65 -4.35
N PHE A 235 20.73 14.90 -4.44
CA PHE A 235 19.76 14.52 -3.40
C PHE A 235 19.70 13.00 -3.22
N LYS A 236 19.71 12.25 -4.33
CA LYS A 236 19.77 10.77 -4.34
C LYS A 236 20.99 10.23 -3.56
N LEU A 237 22.16 10.89 -3.66
CA LEU A 237 23.34 10.53 -2.88
C LEU A 237 23.22 10.86 -1.38
N SER A 238 22.62 12.02 -1.04
CA SER A 238 22.34 12.37 0.37
C SER A 238 21.39 11.35 1.01
N LEU A 239 20.31 10.97 0.33
CA LEU A 239 19.36 9.95 0.82
C LEU A 239 20.02 8.59 1.08
N ILE A 240 20.90 8.11 0.19
CA ILE A 240 21.61 6.84 0.40
C ILE A 240 22.50 6.90 1.65
N LYS A 241 23.18 8.03 1.90
CA LYS A 241 23.99 8.21 3.12
C LYS A 241 23.11 8.26 4.37
N CYS A 242 21.99 8.99 4.31
CA CYS A 242 20.99 9.06 5.37
C CYS A 242 20.49 7.67 5.78
N VAL A 243 20.08 6.84 4.81
CA VAL A 243 19.61 5.47 5.06
C VAL A 243 20.70 4.58 5.67
N LYS A 244 21.97 4.74 5.28
CA LYS A 244 23.10 4.03 5.90
C LYS A 244 23.32 4.42 7.36
N ASP A 245 23.30 5.72 7.65
CA ASP A 245 23.53 6.20 9.02
C ASP A 245 22.39 5.73 9.95
N ILE A 246 21.13 5.71 9.47
CA ILE A 246 19.99 5.10 10.20
C ILE A 246 20.15 3.58 10.35
N ALA A 247 20.62 2.86 9.32
CA ALA A 247 20.86 1.42 9.40
C ALA A 247 21.95 1.08 10.44
N ASN A 248 23.02 1.88 10.53
CA ASN A 248 24.05 1.72 11.56
C ASN A 248 23.50 2.00 12.98
N ILE A 249 22.59 2.98 13.14
CA ILE A 249 21.89 3.22 14.41
C ILE A 249 20.96 2.06 14.75
N LEU A 250 20.28 1.47 13.76
CA LEU A 250 19.40 0.31 13.94
C LEU A 250 20.18 -0.90 14.49
N GLU A 251 21.38 -1.19 13.95
CA GLU A 251 22.27 -2.27 14.41
C GLU A 251 22.70 -2.10 15.88
N GLN A 252 22.88 -0.85 16.33
CA GLN A 252 23.24 -0.53 17.72
C GLN A 252 22.03 -0.48 18.66
N SER A 253 20.82 -0.31 18.13
CA SER A 253 19.60 -0.10 18.91
C SER A 253 18.98 -1.39 19.47
N LYS A 254 18.34 -1.28 20.63
CA LYS A 254 17.59 -2.37 21.29
C LYS A 254 16.21 -1.88 21.75
N GLY A 255 15.35 -2.80 22.17
CA GLY A 255 14.02 -2.49 22.71
C GLY A 255 13.13 -1.69 21.75
N LYS A 256 12.28 -0.79 22.30
CA LYS A 256 11.33 -0.01 21.50
C LYS A 256 11.99 0.87 20.44
N LYS A 257 13.17 1.44 20.73
CA LYS A 257 13.94 2.28 19.78
C LYS A 257 14.21 1.55 18.46
N ARG A 258 14.56 0.26 18.53
CA ARG A 258 14.72 -0.62 17.36
C ARG A 258 13.42 -0.77 16.56
N LEU A 259 12.27 -0.88 17.24
CA LEU A 259 10.96 -1.04 16.60
C LEU A 259 10.49 0.21 15.85
N ILE A 260 10.73 1.40 16.41
CA ILE A 260 10.37 2.68 15.77
C ILE A 260 11.24 2.90 14.51
N ILE A 261 12.52 2.48 14.54
CA ILE A 261 13.37 2.52 13.34
C ILE A 261 12.91 1.48 12.30
N LEU A 262 12.44 0.31 12.73
CA LEU A 262 11.90 -0.71 11.82
C LEU A 262 10.61 -0.28 11.14
N SER A 263 9.68 0.38 11.84
CA SER A 263 8.49 0.94 11.19
C SER A 263 8.86 2.01 10.16
N PHE A 264 9.88 2.85 10.43
CA PHE A 264 10.43 3.76 9.41
C PHE A 264 10.93 3.04 8.16
N PHE A 265 11.62 1.91 8.29
CA PHE A 265 12.03 1.10 7.13
C PHE A 265 10.83 0.47 6.40
N ASP A 266 9.86 -0.06 7.14
CA ASP A 266 8.62 -0.66 6.61
C ASP A 266 7.79 0.36 5.81
N ASP A 267 7.55 1.54 6.38
CA ASP A 267 6.92 2.69 5.71
C ASP A 267 7.66 3.12 4.45
N ILE A 268 9.00 3.10 4.48
CA ILE A 268 9.84 3.48 3.34
C ILE A 268 9.73 2.45 2.22
N PHE A 269 9.91 1.16 2.50
CA PHE A 269 9.86 0.13 1.47
C PHE A 269 8.44 -0.05 0.90
N SER A 270 7.40 0.16 1.73
CA SER A 270 6.00 0.18 1.29
C SER A 270 5.70 1.29 0.26
N ASN A 271 6.39 2.44 0.33
CA ASN A 271 6.10 3.63 -0.48
C ASN A 271 7.14 3.91 -1.60
N ILE A 272 8.21 3.12 -1.70
CA ILE A 272 9.28 3.31 -2.70
C ILE A 272 8.84 2.82 -4.09
N LYS A 273 9.14 3.62 -5.12
CA LYS A 273 9.12 3.16 -6.53
C LYS A 273 10.34 2.30 -6.84
N LYS A 274 10.15 1.23 -7.63
CA LYS A 274 11.19 0.26 -8.01
C LYS A 274 12.53 0.89 -8.48
N GLU A 275 12.46 1.95 -9.28
CA GLU A 275 13.63 2.72 -9.76
C GLU A 275 14.53 3.30 -8.66
N PHE A 276 13.97 3.59 -7.48
CA PHE A 276 14.69 4.14 -6.34
C PHE A 276 15.21 3.01 -5.43
N TYR A 277 14.46 1.92 -5.31
CA TYR A 277 14.86 0.71 -4.60
C TYR A 277 16.17 0.12 -5.15
N ASP A 278 16.28 0.01 -6.48
CA ASP A 278 17.48 -0.50 -7.18
C ASP A 278 18.76 0.29 -6.89
N VAL A 279 18.64 1.51 -6.35
CA VAL A 279 19.78 2.34 -5.96
C VAL A 279 20.09 2.25 -4.47
N LEU A 280 19.07 2.14 -3.61
CA LEU A 280 19.27 1.91 -2.18
C LEU A 280 19.88 0.53 -1.90
N ILE A 281 19.38 -0.52 -2.55
CA ILE A 281 19.69 -1.92 -2.20
C ILE A 281 20.94 -2.45 -2.93
N LYS A 282 21.45 -1.72 -3.93
CA LYS A 282 22.79 -1.98 -4.49
C LYS A 282 23.90 -1.85 -3.45
N ASP A 283 23.64 -1.21 -2.31
CA ASP A 283 24.58 -1.24 -1.19
C ASP A 283 24.43 -2.50 -0.33
N MET A 284 25.36 -3.43 -0.53
CA MET A 284 25.45 -4.70 0.20
C MET A 284 25.51 -4.54 1.73
N LYS A 285 25.91 -3.37 2.27
CA LYS A 285 25.93 -3.16 3.73
C LYS A 285 24.52 -3.00 4.29
N VAL A 286 23.69 -2.14 3.69
CA VAL A 286 22.29 -1.94 4.13
C VAL A 286 21.51 -3.25 4.03
N LYS A 287 21.72 -3.97 2.92
CA LYS A 287 21.15 -5.31 2.67
C LYS A 287 21.52 -6.32 3.79
N LYS A 288 22.80 -6.43 4.15
CA LYS A 288 23.25 -7.31 5.25
C LYS A 288 22.75 -6.89 6.63
N ILE A 289 22.74 -5.59 6.93
CA ILE A 289 22.22 -5.06 8.20
C ILE A 289 20.74 -5.45 8.35
N LEU A 290 19.90 -5.17 7.34
CA LEU A 290 18.48 -5.54 7.36
C LEU A 290 18.27 -7.05 7.47
N TYR A 291 19.03 -7.87 6.74
CA TYR A 291 18.98 -9.33 6.85
C TYR A 291 19.30 -9.81 8.27
N ASN A 292 20.43 -9.38 8.85
CA ASN A 292 20.85 -9.77 10.21
C ASN A 292 19.80 -9.36 11.27
N ILE A 293 19.17 -8.19 11.09
CA ILE A 293 18.16 -7.68 12.01
C ILE A 293 16.83 -8.42 11.90
N LEU A 294 16.39 -8.78 10.70
CA LEU A 294 15.22 -9.64 10.50
C LEU A 294 15.49 -11.05 11.04
N TYR A 295 16.66 -11.63 10.72
CA TYR A 295 17.09 -12.94 11.20
C TYR A 295 17.12 -13.01 12.74
N THR A 296 17.69 -12.01 13.41
CA THR A 296 17.73 -11.97 14.89
C THR A 296 16.34 -11.79 15.50
N LEU A 297 15.47 -10.90 14.99
CA LEU A 297 14.11 -10.71 15.52
C LEU A 297 13.26 -11.98 15.40
N ILE A 298 13.43 -12.71 14.30
CA ILE A 298 12.69 -13.92 13.99
C ILE A 298 13.24 -15.14 14.74
N LYS A 299 14.57 -15.22 14.98
CA LYS A 299 15.23 -16.35 15.65
C LYS A 299 15.32 -16.23 17.18
N GLU A 300 15.47 -15.03 17.73
CA GLU A 300 15.66 -14.81 19.18
C GLU A 300 14.35 -14.81 19.97
N ASP A 301 13.22 -15.17 19.34
CA ASP A 301 11.87 -15.23 19.93
C ASP A 301 11.42 -13.93 20.63
N GLN A 302 12.06 -12.81 20.30
CA GLN A 302 11.70 -11.47 20.77
C GLN A 302 10.43 -10.93 20.08
N CYS A 303 9.86 -11.70 19.16
CA CYS A 303 8.53 -11.52 18.57
C CYS A 303 7.37 -11.80 19.56
N ASN A 304 7.53 -11.46 20.84
CA ASN A 304 6.54 -11.70 21.90
C ASN A 304 5.38 -10.68 21.94
N THR A 305 5.39 -9.69 21.05
CA THR A 305 4.28 -8.72 20.92
C THR A 305 3.79 -8.66 19.47
N ASN A 306 2.46 -8.59 19.29
CA ASN A 306 1.83 -8.58 17.96
C ASN A 306 2.35 -7.44 17.06
N SER A 307 2.75 -6.31 17.64
CA SER A 307 3.34 -5.18 16.91
C SER A 307 4.69 -5.52 16.28
N THR A 308 5.57 -6.24 16.97
CA THR A 308 6.85 -6.68 16.42
C THR A 308 6.67 -7.61 15.23
N ARG A 309 5.81 -8.62 15.36
CA ARG A 309 5.46 -9.55 14.26
C ARG A 309 4.87 -8.81 13.07
N LYS A 310 3.92 -7.88 13.29
CA LYS A 310 3.32 -7.09 12.21
C LYS A 310 4.38 -6.31 11.42
N ILE A 311 5.27 -5.59 12.11
CA ILE A 311 6.32 -4.80 11.46
C ILE A 311 7.32 -5.70 10.74
N THR A 312 7.74 -6.84 11.32
CA THR A 312 8.68 -7.76 10.65
C THR A 312 8.08 -8.41 9.41
N SER A 313 6.80 -8.84 9.45
CA SER A 313 6.13 -9.45 8.30
C SER A 313 5.85 -8.43 7.20
N SER A 314 5.40 -7.22 7.54
CA SER A 314 5.19 -6.13 6.57
C SER A 314 6.50 -5.70 5.90
N LEU A 315 7.57 -5.53 6.67
CA LEU A 315 8.90 -5.19 6.16
C LEU A 315 9.44 -6.30 5.25
N LEU A 316 9.31 -7.57 5.67
CA LEU A 316 9.74 -8.72 4.88
C LEU A 316 8.96 -8.83 3.57
N SER A 317 7.63 -8.71 3.60
CA SER A 317 6.80 -8.70 2.38
C SER A 317 7.21 -7.58 1.44
N SER A 318 7.39 -6.35 1.96
CA SER A 318 7.80 -5.20 1.16
C SER A 318 9.16 -5.38 0.48
N ILE A 319 10.11 -6.06 1.13
CA ILE A 319 11.42 -6.42 0.56
C ILE A 319 11.27 -7.53 -0.51
N LEU A 320 10.53 -8.60 -0.21
CA LEU A 320 10.32 -9.73 -1.12
C LEU A 320 9.61 -9.29 -2.42
N ARG A 321 8.60 -8.41 -2.32
CA ARG A 321 7.88 -7.80 -3.45
C ARG A 321 8.80 -7.04 -4.41
N LEU A 322 9.95 -6.55 -3.93
CA LEU A 322 10.86 -5.70 -4.69
C LEU A 322 12.11 -6.43 -5.20
N GLN A 323 12.59 -7.49 -4.53
CA GLN A 323 13.82 -8.21 -4.94
C GLN A 323 13.75 -9.74 -4.88
N SER A 324 12.55 -10.33 -4.76
CA SER A 324 12.34 -11.78 -4.60
C SER A 324 13.04 -12.35 -3.34
N VAL A 325 12.95 -13.67 -3.16
CA VAL A 325 13.70 -14.45 -2.16
C VAL A 325 15.22 -14.38 -2.41
N ASP A 326 15.66 -14.01 -3.62
CA ASP A 326 17.06 -13.75 -3.97
C ASP A 326 17.72 -12.72 -3.05
N PHE A 327 16.94 -11.77 -2.49
CA PHE A 327 17.39 -10.87 -1.44
C PHE A 327 18.08 -11.62 -0.30
N ILE A 328 17.42 -12.67 0.19
CA ILE A 328 17.82 -13.43 1.38
C ILE A 328 19.03 -14.30 1.06
N LEU A 329 18.94 -15.03 -0.04
CA LEU A 329 19.96 -15.98 -0.52
C LEU A 329 21.31 -15.29 -0.79
N SER A 330 21.29 -14.04 -1.26
CA SER A 330 22.49 -13.22 -1.49
C SER A 330 22.95 -12.37 -0.29
N SER A 331 22.18 -12.33 0.80
CA SER A 331 22.53 -11.58 2.03
C SER A 331 23.21 -12.43 3.08
N ALA A 332 22.76 -13.69 3.22
CA ALA A 332 23.23 -14.62 4.24
C ALA A 332 24.73 -14.89 4.14
N SER A 333 25.35 -15.27 5.26
CA SER A 333 26.77 -15.64 5.27
C SER A 333 26.99 -17.04 4.71
N ASN A 334 26.05 -17.96 5.02
CA ASN A 334 26.06 -19.34 4.58
C ASN A 334 24.74 -19.70 3.87
N GLN A 335 24.78 -20.57 2.87
CA GLN A 335 23.57 -21.05 2.19
C GLN A 335 22.59 -21.75 3.16
N GLU A 336 23.11 -22.53 4.12
CA GLU A 336 22.26 -23.26 5.09
C GLU A 336 21.48 -22.31 6.01
N GLU A 337 22.10 -21.20 6.38
CA GLU A 337 21.49 -20.13 7.18
C GLU A 337 20.34 -19.48 6.39
N ALA A 338 20.55 -19.21 5.09
CA ALA A 338 19.54 -18.69 4.18
C ALA A 338 18.35 -19.63 4.04
N ARG A 339 18.60 -20.94 3.80
CA ARG A 339 17.55 -21.97 3.67
C ARG A 339 16.74 -22.10 4.96
N THR A 340 17.44 -22.21 6.10
CA THR A 340 16.81 -22.31 7.42
C THR A 340 15.91 -21.11 7.69
N PHE A 341 16.38 -19.90 7.37
CA PHE A 341 15.59 -18.68 7.52
C PHE A 341 14.35 -18.69 6.60
N CYS A 342 14.50 -19.10 5.34
CA CYS A 342 13.39 -19.22 4.38
C CYS A 342 12.30 -20.18 4.83
N VAL A 343 12.70 -21.38 5.29
CA VAL A 343 11.78 -22.36 5.87
C VAL A 343 11.07 -21.79 7.09
N LEU A 344 11.83 -21.14 7.98
CA LEU A 344 11.32 -20.66 9.26
C LEU A 344 10.33 -19.51 9.11
N PHE A 345 10.61 -18.46 8.31
CA PHE A 345 9.61 -17.39 8.12
C PHE A 345 8.36 -17.87 7.38
N THR A 346 8.51 -18.81 6.43
CA THR A 346 7.36 -19.39 5.71
C THR A 346 6.47 -20.20 6.65
N SER A 347 7.09 -20.97 7.57
CA SER A 347 6.37 -21.70 8.62
C SER A 347 5.66 -20.75 9.60
N LEU A 348 6.27 -19.61 9.96
CA LEU A 348 5.65 -18.60 10.82
C LEU A 348 4.41 -17.96 10.17
N ALA A 349 4.51 -17.54 8.90
CA ALA A 349 3.37 -17.01 8.14
C ALA A 349 2.24 -18.05 8.03
N SER A 350 2.56 -19.32 7.78
CA SER A 350 1.61 -20.45 7.80
C SER A 350 0.92 -20.65 9.16
N VAL A 351 1.65 -20.54 10.27
CA VAL A 351 1.09 -20.65 11.64
C VAL A 351 0.23 -19.43 11.98
N ASP A 352 0.64 -18.23 11.59
CA ASP A 352 -0.14 -17.01 11.80
C ASP A 352 -1.47 -17.06 11.03
N ILE A 353 -1.47 -17.46 9.75
CA ILE A 353 -2.69 -17.65 8.95
C ILE A 353 -3.66 -18.63 9.65
N ARG A 354 -3.18 -19.83 10.02
CA ARG A 354 -4.01 -20.85 10.68
C ARG A 354 -4.53 -20.47 12.06
N SER A 355 -3.78 -19.66 12.81
CA SER A 355 -4.21 -19.23 14.14
C SER A 355 -5.18 -18.05 14.09
N ILE A 356 -5.02 -17.14 13.13
CA ILE A 356 -5.81 -15.91 13.03
C ILE A 356 -7.14 -16.15 12.31
N LEU A 357 -7.18 -16.89 11.18
CA LEU A 357 -8.41 -17.12 10.40
C LEU A 357 -9.59 -17.62 11.27
N PRO A 358 -9.45 -18.65 12.13
CA PRO A 358 -10.55 -19.14 12.97
C PRO A 358 -11.01 -18.14 14.04
N THR A 359 -10.17 -17.16 14.39
CA THR A 359 -10.56 -16.08 15.31
C THR A 359 -11.30 -14.96 14.61
N ILE A 360 -10.90 -14.59 13.38
CA ILE A 360 -11.63 -13.61 12.57
C ILE A 360 -13.03 -14.12 12.25
N MET A 361 -13.19 -15.41 11.91
CA MET A 361 -14.51 -16.02 11.70
C MET A 361 -15.46 -15.84 12.89
N LYS A 362 -14.94 -15.79 14.12
CA LYS A 362 -15.72 -15.57 15.35
C LYS A 362 -15.98 -14.08 15.66
N LYS A 363 -15.19 -13.17 15.08
CA LYS A 363 -15.23 -11.72 15.34
C LYS A 363 -16.01 -10.90 14.29
N LEU A 364 -16.59 -11.53 13.26
CA LEU A 364 -17.24 -10.92 12.08
C LEU A 364 -18.34 -9.85 12.33
N ALA A 365 -18.62 -9.45 13.56
CA ALA A 365 -19.59 -8.43 13.94
C ALA A 365 -18.97 -7.08 14.40
N SER A 366 -17.65 -6.97 14.58
CA SER A 366 -16.99 -5.70 15.01
C SER A 366 -16.17 -5.04 13.89
N LYS A 367 -16.01 -3.71 13.98
CA LYS A 367 -15.28 -2.89 12.98
C LYS A 367 -13.76 -2.87 13.15
N ASP A 368 -13.24 -3.57 14.16
CA ASP A 368 -11.83 -3.51 14.58
C ASP A 368 -10.91 -4.51 13.85
N ILE A 369 -11.41 -5.14 12.77
CA ILE A 369 -10.74 -6.25 12.08
C ILE A 369 -9.55 -5.79 11.19
N SER A 370 -9.40 -4.49 10.93
CA SER A 370 -8.44 -3.94 9.96
C SER A 370 -6.97 -4.32 10.21
N ASP A 371 -6.52 -4.34 11.47
CA ASP A 371 -5.14 -4.70 11.81
C ASP A 371 -4.84 -6.20 11.59
N GLU A 372 -5.81 -7.07 11.89
CA GLU A 372 -5.69 -8.52 11.68
C GLU A 372 -5.77 -8.84 10.17
N SER A 373 -6.61 -8.13 9.41
CA SER A 373 -6.67 -8.22 7.93
C SER A 373 -5.36 -7.82 7.26
N GLN A 374 -4.74 -6.71 7.69
CA GLN A 374 -3.45 -6.26 7.15
C GLN A 374 -2.35 -7.30 7.37
N ARG A 375 -2.28 -7.86 8.59
CA ARG A 375 -1.28 -8.90 8.93
C ARG A 375 -1.45 -10.14 8.06
N LEU A 376 -2.68 -10.67 7.96
CA LEU A 376 -2.96 -11.83 7.10
C LEU A 376 -2.59 -11.56 5.64
N SER A 377 -2.84 -10.36 5.11
CA SER A 377 -2.41 -10.00 3.76
C SER A 377 -0.90 -10.07 3.59
N THR A 378 -0.13 -9.55 4.56
CA THR A 378 1.34 -9.64 4.50
C THR A 378 1.82 -11.09 4.60
N ASP A 379 1.15 -11.94 5.38
CA ASP A 379 1.50 -13.35 5.49
C ASP A 379 1.23 -14.10 4.17
N TYR A 380 0.11 -13.84 3.49
CA TYR A 380 -0.18 -14.38 2.15
C TYR A 380 0.80 -13.87 1.07
N GLU A 381 1.23 -12.61 1.12
CA GLU A 381 2.26 -12.07 0.20
C GLU A 381 3.63 -12.73 0.41
N ILE A 382 3.97 -13.09 1.65
CA ILE A 382 5.18 -13.86 1.97
C ILE A 382 5.08 -15.28 1.38
N LEU A 383 3.93 -15.96 1.56
CA LEU A 383 3.73 -17.30 0.98
C LEU A 383 3.80 -17.27 -0.54
N GLU A 384 3.11 -16.31 -1.18
CA GLU A 384 3.13 -16.08 -2.62
C GLU A 384 4.55 -15.84 -3.14
N SER A 385 5.33 -14.96 -2.50
CA SER A 385 6.70 -14.65 -2.92
C SER A 385 7.60 -15.89 -2.91
N MET A 386 7.38 -16.81 -1.96
CA MET A 386 8.09 -18.08 -1.89
C MET A 386 7.65 -19.06 -2.98
N ILE A 387 6.34 -19.16 -3.28
CA ILE A 387 5.83 -19.99 -4.39
C ILE A 387 6.40 -19.49 -5.72
N ILE A 388 6.33 -18.19 -6.00
CA ILE A 388 6.87 -17.57 -7.22
C ILE A 388 8.37 -17.82 -7.36
N TYR A 389 9.14 -17.80 -6.26
CA TYR A 389 10.55 -18.16 -6.30
C TYR A 389 10.77 -19.65 -6.62
N LEU A 390 10.03 -20.55 -5.97
CA LEU A 390 10.17 -22.00 -6.18
C LEU A 390 9.80 -22.42 -7.61
N SER A 391 8.77 -21.81 -8.21
CA SER A 391 8.34 -22.10 -9.58
C SER A 391 9.27 -21.53 -10.67
N ASN A 392 9.89 -20.36 -10.43
CA ASN A 392 10.71 -19.68 -11.43
C ASN A 392 12.23 -19.94 -11.30
N SER A 393 12.69 -20.57 -10.22
CA SER A 393 14.13 -20.76 -9.99
C SER A 393 14.68 -21.97 -10.76
N GLU A 394 15.58 -21.71 -11.72
CA GLU A 394 16.29 -22.75 -12.49
C GLU A 394 17.12 -23.69 -11.59
N THR A 395 17.57 -23.20 -10.43
CA THR A 395 18.34 -23.98 -9.45
C THR A 395 17.72 -23.90 -8.06
N ILE A 396 17.05 -24.97 -7.64
CA ILE A 396 16.47 -25.10 -6.30
C ILE A 396 17.61 -25.37 -5.30
N ILE A 397 17.89 -24.38 -4.44
CA ILE A 397 18.95 -24.44 -3.42
C ILE A 397 18.51 -25.31 -2.21
N PHE A 398 17.21 -25.58 -2.08
CA PHE A 398 16.59 -26.31 -0.97
C PHE A 398 16.81 -27.83 -1.02
N GLN A 399 17.04 -28.43 0.15
CA GLN A 399 17.07 -29.87 0.33
C GLN A 399 15.66 -30.48 0.26
N ALA A 400 15.54 -31.75 -0.13
CA ALA A 400 14.24 -32.44 -0.21
C ALA A 400 13.44 -32.42 1.11
N SER A 401 14.12 -32.52 2.25
CA SER A 401 13.51 -32.40 3.59
C SER A 401 12.94 -31.00 3.86
N GLU A 402 13.66 -29.95 3.46
CA GLU A 402 13.24 -28.55 3.58
C GLU A 402 12.03 -28.26 2.67
N LEU A 403 12.04 -28.79 1.43
CA LEU A 403 10.93 -28.68 0.48
C LEU A 403 9.66 -29.37 0.98
N LEU A 404 9.76 -30.58 1.56
CA LEU A 404 8.61 -31.27 2.16
C LEU A 404 8.04 -30.51 3.36
N LEU A 405 8.88 -29.85 4.15
CA LEU A 405 8.44 -29.02 5.28
C LEU A 405 7.75 -27.73 4.80
N LEU A 406 8.25 -27.12 3.73
CA LEU A 406 7.60 -25.99 3.05
C LEU A 406 6.24 -26.41 2.46
N GLN A 407 6.20 -27.48 1.67
CA GLN A 407 4.96 -28.03 1.08
C GLN A 407 3.90 -28.30 2.16
N ARG A 408 4.29 -28.93 3.26
CA ARG A 408 3.40 -29.15 4.41
C ARG A 408 2.90 -27.84 5.01
N SER A 409 3.79 -26.84 5.18
CA SER A 409 3.43 -25.53 5.75
C SER A 409 2.45 -24.76 4.87
N PHE A 410 2.66 -24.77 3.54
CA PHE A 410 1.71 -24.20 2.57
C PHE A 410 0.38 -24.93 2.62
N LYS A 411 0.41 -26.26 2.53
CA LYS A 411 -0.80 -27.09 2.53
C LYS A 411 -1.67 -26.82 3.76
N GLU A 412 -1.11 -26.90 4.96
CA GLU A 412 -1.87 -26.68 6.21
C GLU A 412 -2.47 -25.26 6.27
N ALA A 413 -1.79 -24.23 5.73
CA ALA A 413 -2.32 -22.86 5.69
C ALA A 413 -3.42 -22.67 4.63
N PHE A 414 -3.28 -23.29 3.46
CA PHE A 414 -4.24 -23.19 2.38
C PHE A 414 -5.49 -24.06 2.61
N GLU A 415 -5.42 -25.14 3.39
CA GLU A 415 -6.60 -25.87 3.87
C GLU A 415 -7.52 -24.94 4.69
N GLU A 416 -6.97 -24.27 5.71
CA GLU A 416 -7.72 -23.31 6.53
C GLU A 416 -8.23 -22.11 5.71
N SER A 417 -7.46 -21.69 4.69
CA SER A 417 -7.86 -20.62 3.76
C SER A 417 -9.04 -21.01 2.87
N ILE A 418 -9.05 -22.25 2.38
CA ILE A 418 -10.15 -22.81 1.59
C ILE A 418 -11.42 -22.87 2.45
N ASP A 419 -11.32 -23.31 3.70
CA ASP A 419 -12.49 -23.45 4.58
C ASP A 419 -13.03 -22.09 5.04
N PHE A 420 -12.16 -21.12 5.32
CA PHE A 420 -12.55 -19.72 5.50
C PHE A 420 -13.35 -19.17 4.31
N LEU A 421 -12.91 -19.44 3.08
CA LEU A 421 -13.62 -19.01 1.86
C LEU A 421 -14.97 -19.72 1.71
N LYS A 422 -15.04 -21.04 1.97
CA LYS A 422 -16.30 -21.81 1.97
C LYS A 422 -17.29 -21.24 3.00
N ASP A 423 -16.87 -21.03 4.23
CA ASP A 423 -17.73 -20.53 5.31
C ASP A 423 -18.23 -19.11 5.02
N ARG A 424 -17.37 -18.23 4.49
CA ARG A 424 -17.79 -16.88 4.04
C ARG A 424 -18.83 -16.97 2.93
N TRP A 425 -18.65 -17.88 1.97
CA TRP A 425 -19.58 -18.10 0.86
C TRP A 425 -20.92 -18.71 1.29
N GLU A 426 -20.91 -19.68 2.20
CA GLU A 426 -22.15 -20.24 2.77
C GLU A 426 -22.93 -19.20 3.57
N ASN A 427 -22.25 -18.39 4.38
CA ASN A 427 -22.89 -17.32 5.14
C ASN A 427 -23.47 -16.24 4.22
N LEU A 428 -22.84 -15.96 3.07
CA LEU A 428 -23.42 -15.11 2.02
C LEU A 428 -24.70 -15.73 1.44
N LYS A 429 -24.66 -16.98 0.95
CA LYS A 429 -25.84 -17.70 0.43
C LYS A 429 -27.00 -17.76 1.43
N LYS A 430 -26.73 -17.90 2.72
CA LYS A 430 -27.74 -17.86 3.80
C LYS A 430 -28.37 -16.46 3.97
N ASN A 431 -27.59 -15.40 3.73
CA ASN A 431 -28.01 -14.00 3.91
C ASN A 431 -28.51 -13.30 2.63
N GLU A 432 -28.41 -13.91 1.44
CA GLU A 432 -29.04 -13.40 0.20
C GLU A 432 -30.56 -13.21 0.35
N ASN A 433 -31.20 -13.97 1.23
CA ASN A 433 -32.61 -13.84 1.56
C ASN A 433 -32.94 -12.65 2.51
N SER A 434 -31.94 -11.91 3.00
CA SER A 434 -32.12 -10.89 4.06
C SER A 434 -31.29 -9.60 3.92
N CYS A 435 -30.24 -9.56 3.10
CA CYS A 435 -29.34 -8.40 2.98
C CYS A 435 -29.47 -7.60 1.67
N SER A 436 -29.19 -6.29 1.74
CA SER A 436 -29.03 -5.41 0.59
C SER A 436 -27.70 -5.66 -0.13
N LYS A 437 -27.68 -5.44 -1.45
CA LYS A 437 -26.51 -5.66 -2.33
C LYS A 437 -25.25 -4.89 -1.91
N GLU A 438 -25.40 -3.78 -1.22
CA GLU A 438 -24.29 -2.94 -0.72
C GLU A 438 -23.38 -3.67 0.27
N ASN A 439 -23.88 -4.66 1.01
CA ASN A 439 -23.03 -5.47 1.91
C ASN A 439 -22.17 -6.51 1.19
N PHE A 440 -22.46 -6.81 -0.09
CA PHE A 440 -21.70 -7.82 -0.85
C PHE A 440 -20.39 -7.26 -1.40
N SER A 441 -20.34 -5.97 -1.75
CA SER A 441 -19.11 -5.34 -2.25
C SER A 441 -18.00 -5.30 -1.22
N ASP A 442 -18.36 -4.91 0.00
CA ASP A 442 -17.39 -4.70 1.07
C ASP A 442 -16.69 -6.02 1.44
N ILE A 443 -17.41 -7.15 1.36
CA ILE A 443 -16.87 -8.48 1.66
C ILE A 443 -15.86 -8.92 0.61
N PHE A 444 -16.14 -8.82 -0.69
CA PHE A 444 -15.18 -9.28 -1.70
C PHE A 444 -14.00 -8.31 -1.88
N SER A 445 -14.19 -7.02 -1.59
CA SER A 445 -13.09 -6.04 -1.48
C SER A 445 -12.20 -6.22 -0.23
N ASP A 446 -12.56 -7.11 0.70
CA ASP A 446 -11.78 -7.42 1.90
C ASP A 446 -10.39 -7.93 1.51
N LEU A 447 -9.36 -7.26 2.05
CA LEU A 447 -7.95 -7.54 1.79
C LEU A 447 -7.59 -9.01 2.07
N ILE A 448 -8.26 -9.65 3.04
CA ILE A 448 -8.06 -11.08 3.34
C ILE A 448 -8.49 -11.94 2.15
N ILE A 449 -9.68 -11.68 1.57
CA ILE A 449 -10.21 -12.47 0.45
C ILE A 449 -9.39 -12.24 -0.82
N VAL A 450 -8.96 -11.00 -1.07
CA VAL A 450 -8.08 -10.66 -2.20
C VAL A 450 -6.76 -11.44 -2.11
N SER A 451 -6.07 -11.36 -0.96
CA SER A 451 -4.76 -11.99 -0.81
C SER A 451 -4.81 -13.51 -0.63
N SER A 452 -5.87 -14.06 -0.04
CA SER A 452 -6.06 -15.51 0.05
C SER A 452 -6.36 -16.13 -1.31
N VAL A 453 -7.32 -15.58 -2.09
CA VAL A 453 -7.65 -16.10 -3.43
C VAL A 453 -6.43 -16.06 -4.35
N ARG A 454 -5.68 -14.95 -4.34
CA ARG A 454 -4.47 -14.76 -5.15
C ARG A 454 -3.38 -15.80 -4.85
N SER A 455 -3.00 -15.94 -3.58
CA SER A 455 -1.95 -16.87 -3.16
C SER A 455 -2.38 -18.34 -3.28
N LEU A 456 -3.63 -18.66 -2.96
CA LEU A 456 -4.20 -20.00 -3.10
C LEU A 456 -4.25 -20.45 -4.57
N CYS A 457 -4.64 -19.57 -5.49
CA CYS A 457 -4.69 -19.92 -6.91
C CYS A 457 -3.31 -20.23 -7.49
N LEU A 458 -2.27 -19.55 -7.02
CA LEU A 458 -0.89 -19.88 -7.36
C LEU A 458 -0.49 -21.23 -6.77
N TRP A 459 -0.81 -21.52 -5.51
CA TRP A 459 -0.57 -22.84 -4.91
C TRP A 459 -1.25 -23.99 -5.66
N LEU A 460 -2.53 -23.84 -6.03
CA LEU A 460 -3.31 -24.87 -6.72
C LEU A 460 -2.76 -25.21 -8.11
N LYS A 461 -2.13 -24.22 -8.79
CA LYS A 461 -1.42 -24.43 -10.06
C LYS A 461 -0.24 -25.37 -9.87
N GLU A 462 0.64 -25.04 -8.93
CA GLU A 462 1.94 -25.67 -8.75
C GLU A 462 1.88 -27.03 -8.02
N ASP A 463 0.99 -27.18 -7.03
CA ASP A 463 0.90 -28.38 -6.17
C ASP A 463 -0.45 -29.11 -6.29
N GLU A 464 -0.41 -30.45 -6.24
CA GLU A 464 -1.60 -31.28 -6.47
C GLU A 464 -2.46 -31.50 -5.21
N SER A 465 -1.88 -31.31 -4.01
CA SER A 465 -2.41 -31.85 -2.75
C SER A 465 -3.78 -31.31 -2.34
N LEU A 466 -4.14 -30.10 -2.80
CA LEU A 466 -5.40 -29.43 -2.47
C LEU A 466 -6.38 -29.30 -3.65
N ARG A 467 -6.02 -29.76 -4.85
CA ARG A 467 -6.85 -29.57 -6.06
C ARG A 467 -8.26 -30.15 -5.92
N LYS A 468 -8.39 -31.32 -5.29
CA LYS A 468 -9.68 -31.94 -4.92
C LYS A 468 -10.38 -31.22 -3.77
N TYR A 469 -9.63 -30.74 -2.77
CA TYR A 469 -10.19 -30.07 -1.60
C TYR A 469 -10.78 -28.69 -1.91
N ALA A 470 -10.21 -28.01 -2.91
CA ALA A 470 -10.65 -26.73 -3.43
C ALA A 470 -11.87 -26.83 -4.37
N LEU A 471 -12.34 -28.02 -4.76
CA LEU A 471 -13.49 -28.15 -5.68
C LEU A 471 -14.73 -27.31 -5.30
N PRO A 472 -15.12 -27.19 -4.01
CA PRO A 472 -16.28 -26.37 -3.63
C PRO A 472 -16.09 -24.85 -3.78
N ILE A 473 -14.85 -24.35 -3.89
CA ILE A 473 -14.60 -22.91 -4.10
C ILE A 473 -14.69 -22.49 -5.58
N MET A 474 -14.89 -23.42 -6.52
CA MET A 474 -15.16 -23.09 -7.92
C MET A 474 -16.42 -22.22 -8.10
N ASP A 475 -17.44 -22.40 -7.26
CA ASP A 475 -18.62 -21.51 -7.20
C ASP A 475 -18.21 -20.04 -6.99
N ILE A 476 -17.29 -19.81 -6.04
CA ILE A 476 -16.79 -18.50 -5.65
C ILE A 476 -16.02 -17.87 -6.82
N PHE A 477 -15.19 -18.67 -7.49
CA PHE A 477 -14.47 -18.24 -8.69
C PHE A 477 -15.43 -17.77 -9.79
N ILE A 478 -16.56 -18.44 -10.03
CA ILE A 478 -17.56 -17.97 -11.01
C ILE A 478 -18.23 -16.67 -10.58
N TYR A 479 -18.55 -16.54 -9.30
CA TYR A 479 -19.14 -15.30 -8.78
C TYR A 479 -18.19 -14.12 -8.98
N LEU A 480 -16.94 -14.26 -8.54
CA LEU A 480 -15.87 -13.28 -8.73
C LEU A 480 -15.58 -13.00 -10.21
N TRP A 481 -15.68 -14.01 -11.08
CA TRP A 481 -15.52 -13.85 -12.52
C TRP A 481 -16.71 -13.12 -13.17
N LYS A 482 -17.92 -13.16 -12.60
CA LYS A 482 -19.09 -12.46 -13.13
C LYS A 482 -19.16 -11.01 -12.66
N GLU A 483 -18.82 -10.74 -11.40
CA GLU A 483 -18.77 -9.41 -10.77
C GLU A 483 -17.53 -8.59 -11.18
N LYS A 484 -17.14 -8.66 -12.45
CA LYS A 484 -15.98 -7.93 -12.97
C LYS A 484 -16.17 -6.43 -12.80
N ASN A 485 -15.12 -5.75 -12.37
CA ASN A 485 -15.07 -4.31 -12.13
C ASN A 485 -15.98 -3.81 -10.99
N SER A 486 -16.82 -4.64 -10.35
CA SER A 486 -17.66 -4.24 -9.21
C SER A 486 -16.83 -3.74 -8.01
N TYR A 487 -15.59 -4.23 -7.86
CA TYR A 487 -14.75 -4.03 -6.66
C TYR A 487 -13.38 -3.37 -6.94
N ASN A 488 -13.17 -2.79 -8.13
CA ASN A 488 -11.88 -2.21 -8.56
C ASN A 488 -10.68 -3.21 -8.54
N ILE A 489 -10.97 -4.52 -8.52
CA ILE A 489 -10.01 -5.63 -8.52
C ILE A 489 -10.48 -6.64 -9.57
N ASP A 490 -9.55 -7.16 -10.38
CA ASP A 490 -9.83 -8.16 -11.42
C ASP A 490 -9.16 -9.49 -11.05
N TYR A 491 -9.98 -10.46 -10.63
CA TYR A 491 -9.53 -11.77 -10.15
C TYR A 491 -9.18 -12.75 -11.28
N ARG A 492 -9.45 -12.42 -12.55
CA ARG A 492 -9.40 -13.38 -13.66
C ARG A 492 -8.06 -14.07 -13.81
N LEU A 493 -6.96 -13.30 -13.76
CA LEU A 493 -5.61 -13.83 -13.88
C LEU A 493 -5.28 -14.87 -12.80
N TRP A 494 -5.74 -14.64 -11.56
CA TRP A 494 -5.53 -15.57 -10.46
C TRP A 494 -6.42 -16.79 -10.63
N ILE A 495 -7.71 -16.61 -10.90
CA ILE A 495 -8.66 -17.71 -11.15
C ILE A 495 -8.18 -18.60 -12.30
N CYS A 496 -7.62 -18.04 -13.38
CA CYS A 496 -7.01 -18.82 -14.45
C CYS A 496 -5.89 -19.74 -13.96
N ASN A 497 -4.93 -19.23 -13.18
CA ASN A 497 -3.87 -20.04 -12.58
C ASN A 497 -4.44 -21.16 -11.69
N GLY A 498 -5.42 -20.85 -10.83
CA GLY A 498 -6.04 -21.86 -9.96
C GLY A 498 -6.77 -22.96 -10.73
N LEU A 499 -7.53 -22.59 -11.77
CA LEU A 499 -8.24 -23.54 -12.63
C LEU A 499 -7.31 -24.39 -13.49
N GLN A 500 -6.18 -23.83 -13.97
CA GLN A 500 -5.13 -24.59 -14.68
C GLN A 500 -4.63 -25.76 -13.79
N GLY A 501 -4.46 -25.49 -12.49
CA GLY A 501 -4.23 -26.54 -11.50
C GLY A 501 -5.38 -27.54 -11.40
N MET A 502 -6.59 -27.08 -11.05
CA MET A 502 -7.71 -27.96 -10.70
C MET A 502 -8.19 -28.89 -11.83
N ILE A 503 -8.15 -28.43 -13.09
CA ILE A 503 -8.49 -29.19 -14.31
C ILE A 503 -7.55 -30.38 -14.56
N THR A 504 -6.40 -30.46 -13.87
CA THR A 504 -5.57 -31.68 -13.88
C THR A 504 -6.32 -32.93 -13.40
N THR A 505 -7.32 -32.77 -12.52
CA THR A 505 -8.12 -33.87 -11.96
C THR A 505 -9.43 -34.10 -12.73
N GLU A 506 -9.91 -35.35 -12.83
CA GLU A 506 -11.19 -35.68 -13.47
C GLU A 506 -12.39 -34.99 -12.78
N GLU A 507 -12.39 -34.97 -11.44
CA GLU A 507 -13.40 -34.28 -10.63
C GLU A 507 -13.39 -32.76 -10.88
N GLY A 508 -12.22 -32.15 -10.99
CA GLY A 508 -12.06 -30.74 -11.35
C GLY A 508 -12.50 -30.42 -12.76
N TRP A 509 -12.30 -31.35 -13.71
CA TRP A 509 -12.86 -31.22 -15.05
C TRP A 509 -14.39 -31.25 -15.04
N ASN A 510 -14.99 -32.22 -14.34
CA ASN A 510 -16.45 -32.36 -14.28
C ASN A 510 -17.10 -31.10 -13.68
N ASN A 511 -16.56 -30.56 -12.58
CA ASN A 511 -17.04 -29.30 -12.01
C ASN A 511 -16.84 -28.11 -12.97
N PHE A 512 -15.71 -28.03 -13.69
CA PHE A 512 -15.47 -26.97 -14.67
C PHE A 512 -16.53 -26.97 -15.80
N HIS A 513 -16.86 -28.17 -16.29
CA HIS A 513 -17.91 -28.40 -17.29
C HIS A 513 -19.31 -28.06 -16.74
N ASP A 514 -19.69 -28.64 -15.61
CA ASP A 514 -21.05 -28.53 -15.05
C ASP A 514 -21.40 -27.08 -14.68
N LEU A 515 -20.41 -26.33 -14.21
CA LEU A 515 -20.54 -24.91 -13.90
C LEU A 515 -20.38 -23.99 -15.14
N LYS A 516 -20.14 -24.56 -16.33
CA LYS A 516 -20.08 -23.90 -17.64
C LYS A 516 -19.00 -22.82 -17.78
N PHE A 517 -17.87 -22.98 -17.10
CA PHE A 517 -16.74 -22.03 -17.18
C PHE A 517 -16.29 -21.77 -18.63
N TRP A 518 -16.26 -22.81 -19.48
CA TRP A 518 -15.91 -22.70 -20.89
C TRP A 518 -16.66 -21.56 -21.60
N ASN A 519 -17.98 -21.47 -21.41
CA ASN A 519 -18.82 -20.49 -22.07
C ASN A 519 -18.52 -19.07 -21.58
N ILE A 520 -18.21 -18.92 -20.29
CA ILE A 520 -17.87 -17.64 -19.70
C ILE A 520 -16.52 -17.18 -20.26
N ILE A 521 -15.47 -17.97 -20.06
CA ILE A 521 -14.09 -17.66 -20.45
C ILE A 521 -13.96 -17.43 -21.96
N SER A 522 -14.57 -18.28 -22.80
CA SER A 522 -14.50 -18.11 -24.26
C SER A 522 -15.19 -16.84 -24.77
N THR A 523 -16.31 -16.42 -24.15
CA THR A 523 -16.94 -15.13 -24.53
C THR A 523 -16.14 -13.92 -24.07
N ASP A 524 -15.34 -14.06 -23.03
CA ASP A 524 -14.47 -12.99 -22.51
C ASP A 524 -13.17 -12.88 -23.29
N LEU A 525 -12.55 -13.99 -23.65
CA LEU A 525 -11.37 -14.07 -24.51
C LEU A 525 -11.61 -13.36 -25.86
N ILE A 526 -12.76 -13.62 -26.48
CA ILE A 526 -13.19 -12.97 -27.73
C ILE A 526 -13.35 -11.45 -27.54
N LYS A 527 -13.92 -10.99 -26.43
CA LYS A 527 -14.03 -9.55 -26.13
C LYS A 527 -12.65 -8.91 -25.94
N ASN A 528 -11.79 -9.52 -25.11
CA ASN A 528 -10.45 -9.04 -24.79
C ASN A 528 -9.55 -8.89 -26.04
N GLU A 529 -9.69 -9.79 -27.03
CA GLU A 529 -9.03 -9.67 -28.35
C GLU A 529 -9.62 -8.53 -29.20
N SER A 530 -10.95 -8.36 -29.20
CA SER A 530 -11.65 -7.42 -30.08
C SER A 530 -11.52 -5.94 -29.71
N GLU A 531 -11.33 -5.64 -28.43
CA GLU A 531 -11.23 -4.26 -27.95
C GLU A 531 -9.87 -3.62 -28.27
N LYS A 532 -9.81 -2.28 -28.26
CA LYS A 532 -8.54 -1.53 -28.29
C LYS A 532 -7.84 -1.61 -26.93
N SER A 533 -7.54 -2.84 -26.51
CA SER A 533 -7.18 -3.22 -25.16
C SER A 533 -5.81 -2.72 -24.72
N ASP A 534 -5.69 -2.34 -23.46
CA ASP A 534 -4.39 -2.16 -22.80
C ASP A 534 -3.61 -3.48 -22.73
N LYS A 535 -2.28 -3.38 -22.52
CA LYS A 535 -1.42 -4.56 -22.31
C LYS A 535 -1.95 -5.50 -21.22
N TYR A 536 -2.57 -4.95 -20.19
CA TYR A 536 -3.16 -5.71 -19.07
C TYR A 536 -4.22 -6.73 -19.53
N PHE A 537 -5.20 -6.33 -20.33
CA PHE A 537 -6.23 -7.24 -20.85
C PHE A 537 -5.66 -8.25 -21.85
N THR A 538 -4.54 -7.93 -22.51
CA THR A 538 -3.84 -8.87 -23.40
C THR A 538 -3.20 -10.00 -22.58
N TYR A 539 -2.61 -9.70 -21.41
CA TYR A 539 -2.12 -10.73 -20.48
C TYR A 539 -3.24 -11.60 -19.90
N ILE A 540 -4.41 -11.02 -19.60
CA ILE A 540 -5.58 -11.80 -19.17
C ILE A 540 -6.02 -12.76 -20.30
N GLY A 541 -6.11 -12.26 -21.54
CA GLY A 541 -6.44 -13.09 -22.70
C GLY A 541 -5.45 -14.24 -22.93
N LEU A 542 -4.15 -14.03 -22.69
CA LEU A 542 -3.14 -15.10 -22.77
C LEU A 542 -3.42 -16.21 -21.74
N SER A 543 -3.68 -15.84 -20.48
CA SER A 543 -3.98 -16.80 -19.40
C SER A 543 -5.34 -17.51 -19.59
N GLU A 544 -6.35 -16.79 -20.08
CA GLU A 544 -7.64 -17.35 -20.51
C GLU A 544 -7.44 -18.38 -21.64
N CYS A 545 -6.59 -18.09 -22.64
CA CYS A 545 -6.30 -18.98 -23.75
C CYS A 545 -5.52 -20.24 -23.33
N GLU A 546 -4.53 -20.10 -22.45
CA GLU A 546 -3.76 -21.23 -21.89
C GLU A 546 -4.64 -22.20 -21.10
N LEU A 547 -5.55 -21.66 -20.28
CA LEU A 547 -6.53 -22.46 -19.55
C LEU A 547 -7.44 -23.25 -20.51
N LEU A 548 -7.89 -22.62 -21.60
CA LEU A 548 -8.72 -23.29 -22.61
C LEU A 548 -7.93 -24.33 -23.42
N LEU A 549 -6.65 -24.11 -23.73
CA LEU A 549 -5.78 -25.10 -24.37
C LEU A 549 -5.68 -26.38 -23.52
N GLN A 550 -5.33 -26.23 -22.23
CA GLN A 550 -5.22 -27.34 -21.29
C GLN A 550 -6.56 -28.08 -21.09
N ALA A 551 -7.68 -27.35 -21.08
CA ALA A 551 -9.03 -27.89 -21.04
C ALA A 551 -9.35 -28.73 -22.29
N VAL A 552 -9.04 -28.22 -23.48
CA VAL A 552 -9.26 -28.95 -24.74
C VAL A 552 -8.45 -30.23 -24.76
N ASP A 553 -7.17 -30.21 -24.38
CA ASP A 553 -6.28 -31.37 -24.49
C ASP A 553 -6.77 -32.60 -23.73
N LYS A 554 -7.31 -32.42 -22.53
CA LYS A 554 -7.89 -33.50 -21.71
C LYS A 554 -9.17 -34.12 -22.26
N TYR A 555 -9.90 -33.38 -23.09
CA TYR A 555 -11.24 -33.77 -23.52
C TYR A 555 -11.22 -34.79 -24.68
N GLN A 556 -12.17 -35.75 -24.69
CA GLN A 556 -12.30 -36.77 -25.75
C GLN A 556 -13.36 -36.50 -26.85
N LYS A 557 -14.42 -35.72 -26.58
CA LYS A 557 -15.48 -35.35 -27.55
C LYS A 557 -15.74 -33.82 -27.57
N PRO A 558 -15.48 -33.08 -28.66
CA PRO A 558 -15.73 -31.63 -28.67
C PRO A 558 -17.22 -31.27 -28.51
N GLU A 559 -17.50 -30.13 -27.89
CA GLU A 559 -18.85 -29.61 -27.65
C GLU A 559 -19.23 -28.49 -28.62
N GLU A 560 -20.54 -28.31 -28.89
CA GLU A 560 -21.05 -27.23 -29.76
C GLU A 560 -20.63 -25.83 -29.32
N ASN A 561 -20.44 -25.61 -28.01
CA ASN A 561 -20.03 -24.34 -27.44
C ASN A 561 -18.61 -23.91 -27.88
N TRP A 562 -17.79 -24.85 -28.32
CA TRP A 562 -16.41 -24.60 -28.75
C TRP A 562 -16.37 -23.88 -30.11
N LEU A 563 -17.44 -24.01 -30.91
CA LEU A 563 -17.60 -23.38 -32.21
C LEU A 563 -17.51 -21.84 -32.17
N ASN A 564 -17.78 -21.23 -31.01
CA ASN A 564 -17.68 -19.77 -30.82
C ASN A 564 -16.25 -19.26 -31.05
N ILE A 565 -15.23 -20.02 -30.62
CA ILE A 565 -13.81 -19.68 -30.79
C ILE A 565 -13.39 -19.83 -32.26
N ILE A 566 -13.88 -20.89 -32.92
CA ILE A 566 -13.54 -21.17 -34.33
C ILE A 566 -14.20 -20.16 -35.28
N LYS A 567 -15.39 -19.65 -34.94
CA LYS A 567 -16.11 -18.64 -35.72
C LYS A 567 -15.53 -17.22 -35.58
N HIS A 568 -14.54 -16.97 -34.71
CA HIS A 568 -13.92 -15.65 -34.58
C HIS A 568 -12.83 -15.43 -35.65
N PRO A 569 -12.99 -14.46 -36.59
CA PRO A 569 -12.07 -14.26 -37.70
C PRO A 569 -10.85 -13.42 -37.29
N LYS A 570 -9.65 -13.97 -37.48
CA LYS A 570 -8.43 -13.48 -36.81
C LYS A 570 -7.68 -12.48 -37.68
N LYS A 571 -8.01 -11.19 -37.48
CA LYS A 571 -7.28 -10.08 -38.10
C LYS A 571 -5.90 -9.92 -37.47
N ILE A 572 -4.88 -9.90 -38.32
CA ILE A 572 -3.47 -9.90 -37.90
C ILE A 572 -3.06 -8.52 -37.39
N ASN A 573 -2.87 -8.37 -36.08
CA ASN A 573 -2.23 -7.17 -35.51
C ASN A 573 -0.71 -7.33 -35.42
N LYS A 574 0.00 -6.98 -36.50
CA LYS A 574 1.46 -7.12 -36.61
C LYS A 574 2.29 -6.10 -35.78
N LYS A 575 1.65 -5.19 -35.04
CA LYS A 575 2.33 -4.02 -34.43
C LYS A 575 2.61 -4.15 -32.93
N ASP A 576 2.11 -5.18 -32.27
CA ASP A 576 2.22 -5.35 -30.81
C ASP A 576 2.49 -6.82 -30.49
N ASN A 577 3.70 -7.11 -29.98
CA ASN A 577 4.20 -8.48 -29.77
C ASN A 577 3.25 -9.31 -28.90
N LEU A 578 2.71 -8.73 -27.82
CA LEU A 578 1.81 -9.45 -26.90
C LEU A 578 0.47 -9.81 -27.55
N LYS A 579 -0.04 -8.94 -28.43
CA LYS A 579 -1.27 -9.20 -29.18
C LYS A 579 -1.05 -10.20 -30.31
N ALA A 580 0.13 -10.18 -30.92
CA ALA A 580 0.53 -11.20 -31.87
C ALA A 580 0.64 -12.58 -31.20
N GLU A 581 1.27 -12.68 -30.03
CA GLU A 581 1.32 -13.91 -29.23
C GLU A 581 -0.09 -14.44 -28.91
N LEU A 582 -0.98 -13.56 -28.43
CA LEU A 582 -2.37 -13.91 -28.12
C LEU A 582 -3.11 -14.46 -29.35
N SER A 583 -3.08 -13.75 -30.48
CA SER A 583 -3.74 -14.24 -31.71
C SER A 583 -3.14 -15.56 -32.21
N ILE A 584 -1.83 -15.81 -32.03
CA ILE A 584 -1.20 -17.10 -32.35
C ILE A 584 -1.71 -18.22 -31.42
N LYS A 585 -1.75 -18.01 -30.09
CA LYS A 585 -2.30 -19.03 -29.16
C LYS A 585 -3.78 -19.33 -29.45
N ILE A 586 -4.58 -18.32 -29.82
CA ILE A 586 -5.98 -18.52 -30.24
C ILE A 586 -6.06 -19.30 -31.57
N ILE A 587 -5.08 -19.17 -32.49
CA ILE A 587 -4.98 -20.03 -33.69
C ILE A 587 -4.72 -21.48 -33.28
N ILE A 588 -3.70 -21.74 -32.46
CA ILE A 588 -3.36 -23.08 -31.98
C ILE A 588 -4.59 -23.73 -31.32
N LEU A 589 -5.28 -23.01 -30.43
CA LEU A 589 -6.53 -23.47 -29.80
C LEU A 589 -7.60 -23.86 -30.83
N SER A 590 -7.84 -23.04 -31.85
CA SER A 590 -8.83 -23.38 -32.90
C SER A 590 -8.42 -24.57 -33.77
N LEU A 591 -7.13 -24.75 -34.04
CA LEU A 591 -6.62 -25.89 -34.82
C LEU A 591 -6.77 -27.20 -34.02
N ILE A 592 -6.48 -27.18 -32.71
CA ILE A 592 -6.69 -28.33 -31.82
C ILE A 592 -8.19 -28.68 -31.74
N ILE A 593 -9.07 -27.68 -31.59
CA ILE A 593 -10.53 -27.89 -31.59
C ILE A 593 -11.00 -28.52 -32.93
N LEU A 594 -10.55 -27.99 -34.07
CA LEU A 594 -10.86 -28.54 -35.39
C LEU A 594 -10.37 -29.99 -35.55
N LYS A 595 -9.17 -30.30 -35.04
CA LYS A 595 -8.61 -31.67 -35.02
C LYS A 595 -9.51 -32.63 -34.22
N LYS A 596 -10.06 -32.18 -33.08
CA LYS A 596 -10.96 -33.00 -32.25
C LYS A 596 -12.37 -33.15 -32.83
N LEU A 597 -12.84 -32.22 -33.66
CA LEU A 597 -14.12 -32.29 -34.37
C LEU A 597 -14.13 -33.31 -35.53
N GLY A 598 -12.96 -33.60 -36.11
CA GLY A 598 -12.77 -34.69 -37.06
C GLY A 598 -13.35 -34.45 -38.46
N ALA A 599 -13.05 -35.39 -39.37
CA ALA A 599 -13.29 -35.22 -40.81
C ALA A 599 -14.75 -34.97 -41.21
N THR A 600 -15.73 -35.49 -40.46
CA THR A 600 -17.17 -35.30 -40.72
C THR A 600 -17.63 -33.85 -40.50
N PHE A 601 -17.04 -33.15 -39.53
CA PHE A 601 -17.28 -31.72 -39.31
C PHE A 601 -16.52 -30.86 -40.34
N LEU A 602 -15.25 -31.21 -40.59
CA LEU A 602 -14.39 -30.50 -41.55
C LEU A 602 -14.96 -30.51 -42.98
N THR A 603 -15.59 -31.61 -43.39
CA THR A 603 -16.27 -31.71 -44.70
C THR A 603 -17.56 -30.89 -44.79
N GLN A 604 -18.21 -30.58 -43.68
CA GLN A 604 -19.40 -29.70 -43.63
C GLN A 604 -19.03 -28.20 -43.55
N HIS A 605 -17.82 -27.88 -43.12
CA HIS A 605 -17.35 -26.51 -42.87
C HIS A 605 -16.03 -26.18 -43.59
N GLN A 606 -15.93 -26.55 -44.87
CA GLN A 606 -14.71 -26.37 -45.68
C GLN A 606 -14.24 -24.92 -45.80
N GLU A 607 -15.15 -23.94 -45.92
CA GLU A 607 -14.80 -22.51 -45.99
C GLU A 607 -14.06 -22.06 -44.72
N LEU A 608 -14.60 -22.42 -43.56
CA LEU A 608 -14.04 -22.07 -42.25
C LEU A 608 -12.70 -22.79 -41.99
N LEU A 609 -12.51 -24.00 -42.51
CA LEU A 609 -11.19 -24.65 -42.52
C LEU A 609 -10.20 -23.91 -43.43
N SER A 610 -10.62 -23.49 -44.62
CA SER A 610 -9.80 -22.72 -45.56
C SER A 610 -9.31 -21.40 -44.94
N ASP A 611 -10.21 -20.66 -44.28
CA ASP A 611 -9.89 -19.41 -43.59
C ASP A 611 -8.82 -19.60 -42.51
N HIS A 612 -8.97 -20.61 -41.62
CA HIS A 612 -7.97 -20.89 -40.59
C HIS A 612 -6.63 -21.35 -41.16
N LEU A 613 -6.63 -22.14 -42.25
CA LEU A 613 -5.41 -22.55 -42.95
C LEU A 613 -4.70 -21.35 -43.59
N GLU A 614 -5.42 -20.45 -44.26
CA GLU A 614 -4.85 -19.25 -44.87
C GLU A 614 -4.25 -18.33 -43.80
N ILE A 615 -5.01 -18.02 -42.74
CA ILE A 615 -4.55 -17.23 -41.60
C ILE A 615 -3.27 -17.82 -40.99
N SER A 616 -3.25 -19.13 -40.76
CA SER A 616 -2.10 -19.84 -40.18
C SER A 616 -0.85 -19.77 -41.08
N LEU A 617 -1.04 -19.90 -42.40
CA LEU A 617 0.04 -19.74 -43.38
C LEU A 617 0.57 -18.30 -43.44
N ILE A 618 -0.28 -17.29 -43.27
CA ILE A 618 0.17 -15.89 -43.20
C ILE A 618 1.00 -15.66 -41.92
N TRP A 619 0.61 -16.25 -40.79
CA TRP A 619 1.40 -16.18 -39.55
C TRP A 619 2.76 -16.89 -39.68
N ILE A 620 2.83 -18.08 -40.27
CA ILE A 620 4.12 -18.76 -40.54
C ILE A 620 5.01 -17.90 -41.45
N ARG A 621 4.44 -17.28 -42.50
CA ARG A 621 5.20 -16.36 -43.37
C ARG A 621 5.70 -15.13 -42.63
N PHE A 622 4.93 -14.62 -41.68
CA PHE A 622 5.34 -13.50 -40.82
C PHE A 622 6.46 -13.91 -39.85
N LEU A 623 6.33 -15.04 -39.15
CA LEU A 623 7.34 -15.57 -38.22
C LEU A 623 8.65 -15.98 -38.93
N ASN A 624 8.59 -16.31 -40.22
CA ASN A 624 9.78 -16.55 -41.05
C ASN A 624 10.43 -15.27 -41.61
N SER A 625 9.81 -14.09 -41.46
CA SER A 625 10.39 -12.84 -41.94
C SER A 625 11.42 -12.30 -40.94
N LYS A 626 12.56 -11.79 -41.45
CA LYS A 626 13.70 -11.34 -40.62
C LYS A 626 13.45 -10.03 -39.84
N GLU A 627 12.22 -9.51 -39.82
CA GLU A 627 11.84 -8.26 -39.15
C GLU A 627 11.34 -8.47 -37.71
N LEU A 628 11.50 -9.67 -37.16
CA LEU A 628 11.33 -9.91 -35.72
C LEU A 628 12.53 -9.28 -34.99
N ASP A 629 12.35 -8.05 -34.49
CA ASP A 629 13.28 -7.40 -33.56
C ASP A 629 13.66 -8.37 -32.42
N CYS A 630 14.91 -8.32 -31.95
CA CYS A 630 15.50 -9.26 -30.97
C CYS A 630 14.84 -9.25 -29.56
N SER A 631 13.67 -8.63 -29.40
CA SER A 631 12.81 -8.66 -28.23
C SER A 631 11.77 -9.79 -28.25
N TRP A 632 11.59 -10.48 -29.38
CA TRP A 632 10.71 -11.65 -29.47
C TRP A 632 11.46 -12.89 -28.95
N THR A 633 11.28 -13.25 -27.68
CA THR A 633 11.79 -14.50 -27.10
C THR A 633 10.94 -15.72 -27.43
N ILE A 634 9.67 -15.54 -27.81
CA ILE A 634 8.67 -16.60 -28.02
C ILE A 634 8.22 -16.84 -29.51
N PRO A 635 9.02 -16.55 -30.58
CA PRO A 635 8.54 -16.78 -31.96
C PRO A 635 8.88 -18.18 -32.54
N ILE A 636 9.85 -18.90 -31.98
CA ILE A 636 10.31 -20.20 -32.53
C ILE A 636 9.42 -21.34 -32.03
N GLU A 637 9.24 -21.45 -30.71
CA GLU A 637 8.44 -22.51 -30.09
C GLU A 637 6.98 -22.49 -30.57
N LEU A 638 6.33 -21.31 -30.57
CA LEU A 638 4.98 -21.13 -31.09
C LEU A 638 4.85 -21.40 -32.60
N LYS A 639 5.92 -21.17 -33.38
CA LYS A 639 5.93 -21.50 -34.81
C LYS A 639 5.97 -23.02 -35.00
N ASP A 640 6.80 -23.72 -34.26
CA ASP A 640 6.96 -25.17 -34.37
C ASP A 640 5.70 -25.88 -33.84
N GLU A 641 5.10 -25.41 -32.75
CA GLU A 641 3.79 -25.85 -32.24
C GLU A 641 2.68 -25.68 -33.30
N LEU A 642 2.57 -24.49 -33.89
CA LEU A 642 1.58 -24.21 -34.94
C LEU A 642 1.81 -25.05 -36.21
N LEU A 643 3.07 -25.30 -36.60
CA LEU A 643 3.42 -26.23 -37.68
C LEU A 643 2.99 -27.66 -37.37
N ILE A 644 3.28 -28.17 -36.17
CA ILE A 644 2.86 -29.51 -35.72
C ILE A 644 1.34 -29.65 -35.81
N HIS A 645 0.57 -28.67 -35.34
CA HIS A 645 -0.90 -28.75 -35.41
C HIS A 645 -1.45 -28.66 -36.84
N LEU A 646 -0.82 -27.90 -37.74
CA LEU A 646 -1.16 -27.87 -39.15
C LEU A 646 -0.85 -29.18 -39.89
N GLU A 647 0.31 -29.79 -39.62
CA GLU A 647 0.68 -31.08 -40.23
C GLU A 647 -0.27 -32.19 -39.76
N ASN A 648 -0.61 -32.21 -38.47
CA ASN A 648 -1.61 -33.11 -37.90
C ASN A 648 -3.01 -32.95 -38.50
N LEU A 649 -3.40 -31.73 -38.93
CA LEU A 649 -4.67 -31.47 -39.61
C LEU A 649 -4.62 -31.82 -41.10
N ARG A 650 -3.44 -31.83 -41.74
CA ARG A 650 -3.26 -32.28 -43.13
C ARG A 650 -3.21 -33.81 -43.27
N SER A 651 -2.95 -34.52 -42.18
CA SER A 651 -2.96 -35.99 -42.12
C SER A 651 -4.31 -36.60 -41.77
N MET A 652 -5.33 -35.77 -41.49
CA MET A 652 -6.73 -36.14 -41.27
C MET A 652 -7.57 -35.89 -42.52
#